data_AF-A0A836L861-F1
#
_entry.id   AF-A0A836L861-F1
#
_cell.length_a   1.000
_cell.length_b   1.000
_cell.length_c   1.000
_cell.angle_alpha   90.00
_cell.angle_beta   90.00
_cell.angle_gamma   90.00
#
_symmetry.space_group_name_H-M   'P 1'
#
loop_
_entity.id
_entity.type
_entity.pdbx_description
1 polymer ?
#
loop_
_entity_poly.entity_id
_entity_poly.type
_entity_poly.pdbx_seq_one_letter_code
_entity_poly.pdbx_strand_id
1 'polypeptide(L)'
;MSPYSQCLTTALLLSTLNLTFLPIPSFDTKVLGIRAFNLSCYNIYLGGVGFDWGETTSYAGITEGGSLHCRANLTAFAYEGTVQAKVVVSPSNLQITRTVENPASDVLCLTRNASTELCHVGVSVVSLTTDPTNILMDYMLKPIRSTVNAFVERYVCTVLLPQIEKDIVNYSYAVTPEKKDGHGRASTPIHLSTPLRAVMAIANKVSIAGTRFIVSSKNQRLSVVVSHAGGSHARYVGGLVPPGPQQSVATWLQGLVDAYLANRVPHPFPVYGLPQAIDNIKVGLSTSQTLYASFDVDIAIAASGSNWVSIYRDPGISFENLQIQSVTDGFGSFLTHNVAPWITEAINSKLAAALASFDKSEHLSTHRSEDANDSLVFFFGRDTVVHDTPLKIPLIVIGIVGGVVGALLVGRNVRLHWAEPLLNSSTGLPVSTIRIVAEDVFIIGGALGCMLLFAASCTMTGASVVIGNEMHAYVFSLQDTIRDMWHAGLYLLSALVLVFSGIYPYVKLLSVLGFTVVAHRPTSPVLTLIDYFGKFSLIDTFSLMVMVSGLEIRNIADVRIHRGFYLFMYGTIVSMAVGNYATMLWRRGTTLRSKGLGEGESSSSSTADGEDAGPATARQREPTEQISPLSNGADIQNGTPAEHQGERKGGALRKGLFWCFRGFSTMVVITGSILAWVLPSIRYDIDGLARLLVPPSKSLSLWTLSTLGGRSNANDILVLSLFTVLFAPCFYMALFPRFSFLAAWCAADVLVIACVVGLTQLHRFVGFMLGESMEDVYMARASLLWPLFFLAVCSALVWAHIGLELRRGFVSRKRLVSLP
;
A
#
# COMPACT_ATOMS: atom_id res chain seq x y z
N MET A 1 -8.59 -29.20 30.29
CA MET A 1 -7.26 -28.56 30.36
C MET A 1 -7.19 -27.86 31.70
N SER A 2 -6.39 -28.36 32.64
CA SER A 2 -6.27 -27.78 33.99
C SER A 2 -5.60 -26.40 33.92
N PRO A 3 -5.92 -25.47 34.84
CA PRO A 3 -5.26 -24.18 34.91
C PRO A 3 -3.85 -24.42 35.45
N TYR A 4 -2.84 -24.32 34.57
CA TYR A 4 -1.46 -24.20 35.00
C TYR A 4 -1.29 -22.82 35.64
N SER A 5 -0.63 -22.79 36.80
CA SER A 5 -0.17 -21.61 37.54
C SER A 5 0.45 -20.58 36.59
N GLN A 6 -0.05 -19.34 36.64
CA GLN A 6 0.23 -18.30 35.65
C GLN A 6 1.48 -17.44 35.97
N CYS A 7 2.43 -17.96 36.74
CA CYS A 7 3.70 -17.26 36.97
C CYS A 7 4.74 -17.68 35.93
N LEU A 8 5.41 -16.68 35.35
CA LEU A 8 6.32 -16.91 34.23
C LEU A 8 7.47 -17.80 34.69
N THR A 9 7.56 -18.98 34.08
CA THR A 9 8.77 -19.80 34.15
C THR A 9 9.72 -19.36 33.05
N THR A 10 10.87 -18.77 33.44
CA THR A 10 11.90 -18.34 32.49
C THR A 10 13.22 -19.04 32.78
N ALA A 11 13.66 -19.86 31.84
CA ALA A 11 15.03 -20.32 31.81
C ALA A 11 15.83 -19.43 30.85
N LEU A 12 16.77 -18.67 31.40
CA LEU A 12 17.81 -17.95 30.68
C LEU A 12 19.11 -18.74 30.76
N LEU A 13 19.48 -19.42 29.67
CA LEU A 13 20.71 -20.21 29.61
C LEU A 13 21.75 -19.48 28.76
N LEU A 14 22.82 -19.01 29.41
CA LEU A 14 24.02 -18.52 28.75
C LEU A 14 25.15 -19.54 28.78
N SER A 15 25.50 -20.15 27.65
CA SER A 15 26.62 -21.11 27.65
C SER A 15 27.96 -20.44 27.86
N THR A 16 28.13 -19.21 27.37
CA THR A 16 29.37 -18.47 27.39
C THR A 16 29.04 -16.98 27.31
N LEU A 17 29.53 -16.21 28.27
CA LEU A 17 29.45 -14.76 28.32
C LEU A 17 30.89 -14.23 28.27
N ASN A 18 31.27 -13.60 27.17
CA ASN A 18 32.60 -13.03 26.97
C ASN A 18 32.52 -11.51 26.82
N LEU A 19 32.61 -10.75 27.91
CA LEU A 19 32.57 -9.28 27.88
C LEU A 19 34.00 -8.72 27.77
N THR A 20 34.21 -7.83 26.80
CA THR A 20 35.54 -7.24 26.59
C THR A 20 35.87 -6.17 27.63
N PHE A 21 34.88 -5.41 28.11
CA PHE A 21 35.07 -4.31 29.07
C PHE A 21 33.78 -4.04 29.88
N LEU A 22 33.92 -3.89 31.19
CA LEU A 22 32.87 -3.56 32.16
C LEU A 22 33.42 -2.54 33.17
N PRO A 23 33.08 -1.25 33.03
CA PRO A 23 33.47 -0.25 34.01
C PRO A 23 32.58 -0.31 35.25
N ILE A 24 33.17 -0.14 36.44
CA ILE A 24 32.48 -0.01 37.73
C ILE A 24 32.85 1.38 38.30
N PRO A 25 32.25 2.45 37.75
CA PRO A 25 32.70 3.82 37.99
C PRO A 25 32.51 4.29 39.45
N SER A 26 31.59 3.67 40.19
CA SER A 26 31.29 3.99 41.60
C SER A 26 32.23 3.32 42.61
N PHE A 27 33.23 2.55 42.16
CA PHE A 27 34.18 1.92 43.06
C PHE A 27 35.18 2.95 43.60
N ASP A 28 35.10 3.26 44.90
CA ASP A 28 36.09 4.05 45.66
C ASP A 28 36.16 3.49 47.09
N THR A 29 37.22 2.75 47.40
CA THR A 29 37.39 2.11 48.71
C THR A 29 38.71 2.52 49.33
N LYS A 30 38.70 2.79 50.64
CA LYS A 30 39.88 3.15 51.43
C LYS A 30 40.10 2.10 52.51
N VAL A 31 41.21 1.37 52.44
CA VAL A 31 41.59 0.36 53.44
C VAL A 31 43.03 0.61 53.85
N LEU A 32 43.29 0.86 55.14
CA LEU A 32 44.64 1.02 55.70
C LEU A 32 45.52 2.08 54.98
N GLY A 33 44.92 3.20 54.55
CA GLY A 33 45.64 4.27 53.83
C GLY A 33 45.85 4.00 52.34
N ILE A 34 45.36 2.87 51.82
CA ILE A 34 45.31 2.53 50.40
C ILE A 34 43.94 2.90 49.87
N ARG A 35 43.88 3.78 48.86
CA ARG A 35 42.64 4.13 48.15
C ARG A 35 42.65 3.46 46.78
N ALA A 36 41.68 2.60 46.53
CA ALA A 36 41.43 1.97 45.23
C ALA A 36 40.17 2.57 44.60
N PHE A 37 40.28 3.11 43.39
CA PHE A 37 39.16 3.75 42.69
C PHE A 37 39.14 3.41 41.19
N ASN A 38 38.00 3.65 40.53
CA ASN A 38 37.83 3.44 39.08
C ASN A 38 38.14 2.00 38.65
N LEU A 39 37.46 1.04 39.26
CA LEU A 39 37.57 -0.39 38.92
C LEU A 39 36.96 -0.62 37.53
N SER A 40 37.70 -1.27 36.65
CA SER A 40 37.23 -1.69 35.33
C SER A 40 37.66 -3.12 35.08
N CYS A 41 36.77 -3.97 34.60
CA CYS A 41 37.07 -5.36 34.28
C CYS A 41 37.05 -5.57 32.76
N TYR A 42 38.03 -6.27 32.23
CA TYR A 42 38.16 -6.62 30.82
C TYR A 42 38.42 -8.11 30.66
N ASN A 43 38.20 -8.65 29.46
CA ASN A 43 38.31 -10.08 29.16
C ASN A 43 37.55 -10.95 30.18
N ILE A 44 36.28 -10.61 30.46
CA ILE A 44 35.40 -11.34 31.36
C ILE A 44 34.84 -12.53 30.59
N TYR A 45 35.35 -13.71 30.88
CA TYR A 45 34.83 -14.98 30.36
C TYR A 45 34.08 -15.69 31.49
N LEU A 46 32.78 -15.96 31.30
CA LEU A 46 31.98 -16.80 32.18
C LEU A 46 31.30 -17.88 31.35
N GLY A 47 31.59 -19.15 31.64
CA GLY A 47 31.01 -20.32 31.00
C GLY A 47 29.86 -20.90 31.83
N GLY A 48 28.80 -21.29 31.14
CA GLY A 48 27.65 -22.00 31.69
C GLY A 48 26.86 -21.20 32.72
N VAL A 49 26.58 -19.92 32.46
CA VAL A 49 25.72 -19.10 33.33
C VAL A 49 24.26 -19.43 33.03
N GLY A 50 23.59 -20.13 33.94
CA GLY A 50 22.17 -20.44 33.84
C GLY A 50 21.37 -19.70 34.90
N PHE A 51 20.26 -19.09 34.51
CA PHE A 51 19.23 -18.62 35.42
C PHE A 51 17.96 -19.41 35.09
N ASP A 52 17.43 -20.13 36.06
CA ASP A 52 16.13 -20.79 35.95
C ASP A 52 15.19 -20.16 36.98
N TRP A 53 14.22 -19.40 36.50
CA TRP A 53 13.20 -18.78 37.30
C TRP A 53 11.96 -19.68 37.30
N GLY A 54 11.89 -20.55 38.29
CA GLY A 54 10.70 -21.36 38.58
C GLY A 54 9.65 -20.57 39.36
N GLU A 55 8.48 -21.19 39.57
CA GLU A 55 7.33 -20.56 40.24
C GLU A 55 7.64 -20.12 41.68
N THR A 56 8.33 -20.95 42.44
CA THR A 56 8.69 -20.68 43.86
C THR A 56 10.19 -20.67 44.11
N THR A 57 10.99 -21.27 43.24
CA THR A 57 12.44 -21.35 43.39
C THR A 57 13.11 -20.80 42.14
N SER A 58 14.12 -19.97 42.35
CA SER A 58 14.92 -19.38 41.30
C SER A 58 16.36 -19.80 41.50
N TYR A 59 16.92 -20.43 40.48
CA TYR A 59 18.29 -20.93 40.48
C TYR A 59 19.13 -20.02 39.60
N ALA A 60 20.27 -19.58 40.10
CA ALA A 60 21.29 -18.92 39.31
C ALA A 60 22.60 -19.70 39.51
N GLY A 61 23.19 -20.20 38.44
CA GLY A 61 24.37 -21.03 38.51
C GLY A 61 25.39 -20.66 37.45
N ILE A 62 26.66 -20.85 37.77
CA ILE A 62 27.77 -20.84 36.82
C ILE A 62 28.30 -22.27 36.81
N THR A 63 28.13 -23.00 35.72
CA THR A 63 28.46 -24.44 35.68
C THR A 63 29.90 -24.71 35.23
N GLU A 64 30.45 -23.91 34.31
CA GLU A 64 31.79 -24.13 33.75
C GLU A 64 32.86 -23.24 34.40
N GLY A 65 32.45 -22.25 35.19
CA GLY A 65 33.35 -21.25 35.77
C GLY A 65 33.78 -20.18 34.76
N GLY A 66 34.85 -19.46 35.03
CA GLY A 66 35.27 -18.32 34.21
C GLY A 66 36.52 -17.62 34.70
N SER A 67 36.94 -16.59 33.97
CA SER A 67 38.04 -15.71 34.37
C SER A 67 37.77 -14.27 33.93
N LEU A 68 38.12 -13.31 34.75
CA LEU A 68 38.01 -11.88 34.45
C LEU A 68 39.27 -11.14 34.90
N HIS A 69 39.69 -10.14 34.13
CA HIS A 69 40.86 -9.32 34.44
C HIS A 69 40.36 -7.95 34.86
N CYS A 70 40.58 -7.52 36.08
CA CYS A 70 40.19 -6.18 36.53
C CYS A 70 41.39 -5.28 36.72
N ARG A 71 41.23 -4.00 36.46
CA ARG A 71 42.18 -2.93 36.75
C ARG A 71 41.50 -1.90 37.64
N ALA A 72 42.15 -1.52 38.72
CA ALA A 72 41.74 -0.39 39.56
C ALA A 72 42.91 0.58 39.72
N ASN A 73 42.61 1.87 39.80
CA ASN A 73 43.62 2.87 40.16
C ASN A 73 43.87 2.78 41.66
N LEU A 74 45.14 2.75 42.05
CA LEU A 74 45.59 2.58 43.43
C LEU A 74 46.46 3.77 43.82
N THR A 75 46.12 4.40 44.94
CA THR A 75 46.95 5.41 45.60
C THR A 75 47.28 4.93 47.01
N ALA A 76 48.56 4.74 47.30
CA ALA A 76 49.05 4.22 48.57
C ALA A 76 50.41 4.84 48.90
N PHE A 77 50.51 5.60 49.99
CA PHE A 77 51.73 6.32 50.36
C PHE A 77 52.22 7.23 49.22
N ALA A 78 53.41 6.98 48.67
CA ALA A 78 53.98 7.67 47.51
C ALA A 78 53.76 6.92 46.19
N TYR A 79 53.06 5.77 46.20
CA TYR A 79 52.73 5.01 45.01
C TYR A 79 51.40 5.49 44.43
N GLU A 80 51.45 5.87 43.15
CA GLU A 80 50.29 6.14 42.31
C GLU A 80 50.44 5.27 41.05
N GLY A 81 49.50 4.35 40.85
CA GLY A 81 49.55 3.43 39.72
C GLY A 81 48.27 2.64 39.60
N THR A 82 48.28 1.57 38.79
CA THR A 82 47.13 0.67 38.65
C THR A 82 47.43 -0.70 39.23
N VAL A 83 46.42 -1.36 39.78
CA VAL A 83 46.48 -2.75 40.22
C VAL A 83 45.65 -3.57 39.25
N GLN A 84 46.28 -4.59 38.67
CA GLN A 84 45.60 -5.58 37.85
C GLN A 84 45.32 -6.83 38.69
N ALA A 85 44.08 -7.29 38.66
CA ALA A 85 43.60 -8.48 39.35
C ALA A 85 43.13 -9.50 38.31
N LYS A 86 43.76 -10.66 38.25
CA LYS A 86 43.23 -11.81 37.51
C LYS A 86 42.35 -12.61 38.46
N VAL A 87 41.06 -12.66 38.19
CA VAL A 87 40.07 -13.35 39.00
C VAL A 87 39.57 -14.56 38.24
N VAL A 88 39.51 -15.72 38.89
CA VAL A 88 38.92 -16.94 38.36
C VAL A 88 37.67 -17.25 39.17
N VAL A 89 36.59 -17.55 38.45
CA VAL A 89 35.30 -17.95 39.00
C VAL A 89 35.19 -19.45 38.79
N SER A 90 35.18 -20.23 39.86
CA SER A 90 34.85 -21.65 39.85
C SER A 90 33.32 -21.84 39.71
N PRO A 91 32.87 -23.06 39.35
CA PRO A 91 31.45 -23.36 39.33
C PRO A 91 30.76 -22.95 40.63
N SER A 92 29.67 -22.21 40.51
CA SER A 92 29.00 -21.52 41.61
C SER A 92 27.51 -21.78 41.51
N ASN A 93 26.86 -22.01 42.65
CA ASN A 93 25.42 -22.28 42.73
C ASN A 93 24.79 -21.29 43.70
N LEU A 94 23.81 -20.55 43.21
CA LEU A 94 22.97 -19.62 43.95
C LEU A 94 21.52 -20.12 43.84
N GLN A 95 20.87 -20.30 44.98
CA GLN A 95 19.46 -20.66 45.05
C GLN A 95 18.73 -19.61 45.87
N ILE A 96 17.81 -18.92 45.21
CA ILE A 96 16.93 -17.92 45.81
C ILE A 96 15.53 -18.52 45.83
N THR A 97 14.98 -18.74 47.02
CA THR A 97 13.60 -19.18 47.17
C THR A 97 12.69 -17.98 47.36
N ARG A 98 11.59 -17.99 46.63
CA ARG A 98 10.59 -16.92 46.56
C ARG A 98 9.26 -17.44 47.10
N THR A 99 8.57 -16.63 47.87
CA THR A 99 7.19 -16.93 48.30
C THR A 99 6.22 -16.09 47.47
N VAL A 100 5.40 -16.74 46.65
CA VAL A 100 4.41 -16.07 45.79
C VAL A 100 3.05 -16.04 46.50
N GLU A 101 2.43 -14.86 46.52
CA GLU A 101 1.10 -14.66 47.09
C GLU A 101 0.04 -15.22 46.14
N ASN A 102 -0.57 -16.35 46.52
CA ASN A 102 -1.61 -17.06 45.77
C ASN A 102 -1.17 -17.52 44.36
N PRO A 103 -0.35 -18.59 44.26
CA PRO A 103 0.17 -19.10 42.98
C PRO A 103 -0.91 -19.59 41.99
N ALA A 104 -2.17 -19.72 42.45
CA ALA A 104 -3.32 -20.09 41.63
C ALA A 104 -4.07 -18.89 41.03
N SER A 105 -3.66 -17.65 41.31
CA SER A 105 -4.27 -16.46 40.71
C SER A 105 -3.84 -16.31 39.25
N ASP A 106 -4.83 -16.14 38.38
CA ASP A 106 -4.61 -15.87 36.95
C ASP A 106 -4.13 -14.44 36.65
N VAL A 107 -4.03 -13.56 37.67
CA VAL A 107 -3.88 -12.11 37.44
C VAL A 107 -2.67 -11.51 38.18
N LEU A 108 -2.22 -12.08 39.31
CA LEU A 108 -1.10 -11.53 40.08
C LEU A 108 -0.13 -12.61 40.55
N CYS A 109 1.15 -12.44 40.24
CA CYS A 109 2.26 -13.29 40.68
C CYS A 109 3.20 -12.58 41.66
N LEU A 110 2.64 -11.98 42.73
CA LEU A 110 3.38 -11.15 43.69
C LEU A 110 4.37 -11.99 44.53
N THR A 111 5.67 -11.72 44.44
CA THR A 111 6.71 -12.29 45.32
C THR A 111 6.77 -11.57 46.69
N ARG A 112 6.12 -12.10 47.72
CA ARG A 112 6.04 -11.45 49.05
C ARG A 112 7.37 -11.42 49.79
N ASN A 113 8.17 -12.46 49.65
CA ASN A 113 9.48 -12.57 50.28
C ASN A 113 10.43 -13.35 49.35
N ALA A 114 11.71 -13.01 49.39
CA ALA A 114 12.79 -13.72 48.73
C ALA A 114 13.88 -13.99 49.77
N SER A 115 14.37 -15.22 49.82
CA SER A 115 15.44 -15.62 50.74
C SER A 115 16.40 -16.58 50.04
N THR A 116 17.68 -16.33 50.21
CA THR A 116 18.76 -17.19 49.73
C THR A 116 18.83 -18.43 50.61
N GLU A 117 18.62 -19.60 50.00
CA GLU A 117 18.81 -20.89 50.67
C GLU A 117 20.25 -21.39 50.56
N LEU A 118 20.87 -21.16 49.40
CA LEU A 118 22.23 -21.58 49.10
C LEU A 118 22.96 -20.47 48.36
N CYS A 119 24.07 -19.99 48.94
CA CYS A 119 24.99 -19.09 48.26
C CYS A 119 26.39 -19.68 48.32
N HIS A 120 26.82 -20.30 47.22
CA HIS A 120 28.19 -20.72 47.05
C HIS A 120 28.78 -20.09 45.80
N VAL A 121 29.72 -19.16 46.00
CA VAL A 121 30.37 -18.45 44.90
C VAL A 121 31.86 -18.67 44.98
N GLY A 122 32.36 -19.57 44.14
CA GLY A 122 33.78 -19.88 44.09
C GLY A 122 34.56 -18.79 43.36
N VAL A 123 34.84 -17.65 43.99
CA VAL A 123 35.67 -16.60 43.37
C VAL A 123 37.05 -16.61 44.00
N SER A 124 38.08 -16.70 43.18
CA SER A 124 39.47 -16.62 43.64
C SER A 124 40.29 -15.66 42.78
N VAL A 125 40.97 -14.73 43.42
CA VAL A 125 41.99 -13.90 42.81
C VAL A 125 43.23 -14.76 42.61
N VAL A 126 43.65 -14.94 41.35
CA VAL A 126 44.82 -15.74 40.92
C VAL A 126 46.10 -14.92 40.98
N SER A 127 46.05 -13.64 40.62
CA SER A 127 47.20 -12.75 40.70
C SER A 127 46.75 -11.31 40.92
N LEU A 128 47.52 -10.59 41.73
CA LEU A 128 47.46 -9.14 41.89
C LEU A 128 48.83 -8.61 41.48
N THR A 129 48.88 -7.74 40.49
CA THR A 129 50.11 -7.15 39.97
C THR A 129 49.98 -5.64 39.86
N THR A 130 51.00 -4.91 40.28
CA THR A 130 51.08 -3.46 40.13
C THR A 130 51.62 -3.04 38.76
N ASP A 131 51.14 -1.90 38.26
CA ASP A 131 51.56 -1.27 37.01
C ASP A 131 51.67 0.25 37.23
N PRO A 132 52.89 0.83 37.32
CA PRO A 132 54.19 0.17 37.16
C PRO A 132 54.52 -0.78 38.32
N THR A 133 55.31 -1.83 38.04
CA THR A 133 55.66 -2.84 39.04
C THR A 133 56.46 -2.24 40.20
N ASN A 134 56.00 -2.49 41.42
CA ASN A 134 56.65 -2.04 42.63
C ASN A 134 56.77 -3.20 43.63
N ILE A 135 58.01 -3.59 43.95
CA ILE A 135 58.33 -4.75 44.80
C ILE A 135 57.66 -4.64 46.18
N LEU A 136 57.63 -3.43 46.75
CA LEU A 136 57.01 -3.19 48.06
C LEU A 136 55.48 -3.39 47.98
N MET A 137 54.85 -2.88 46.91
CA MET A 137 53.41 -3.04 46.72
C MET A 137 53.03 -4.49 46.41
N ASP A 138 53.80 -5.20 45.60
CA ASP A 138 53.55 -6.62 45.32
C ASP A 138 53.69 -7.47 46.59
N TYR A 139 54.62 -7.12 47.50
CA TYR A 139 54.72 -7.76 48.81
C TYR A 139 53.49 -7.48 49.69
N MET A 140 52.98 -6.24 49.67
CA MET A 140 51.76 -5.84 50.38
C MET A 140 50.48 -6.46 49.79
N LEU A 141 50.44 -6.73 48.48
CA LEU A 141 49.30 -7.32 47.80
C LEU A 141 49.15 -8.83 48.07
N LYS A 142 50.23 -9.53 48.45
CA LYS A 142 50.17 -10.96 48.82
C LYS A 142 49.20 -11.28 49.97
N PRO A 143 49.27 -10.63 51.15
CA PRO A 143 48.29 -10.85 52.21
C PRO A 143 46.90 -10.37 51.80
N ILE A 144 46.81 -9.24 51.10
CA ILE A 144 45.54 -8.69 50.59
C ILE A 144 44.84 -9.70 49.70
N ARG A 145 45.54 -10.43 48.83
CA ARG A 145 44.96 -11.49 48.00
C ARG A 145 44.18 -12.52 48.81
N SER A 146 44.76 -12.99 49.92
CA SER A 146 44.10 -13.97 50.79
C SER A 146 42.87 -13.39 51.47
N THR A 147 42.94 -12.14 51.90
CA THR A 147 41.82 -11.40 52.51
C THR A 147 40.71 -11.15 51.49
N VAL A 148 41.06 -10.75 50.27
CA VAL A 148 40.11 -10.52 49.18
C VAL A 148 39.40 -11.82 48.81
N ASN A 149 40.12 -12.95 48.71
CA ASN A 149 39.47 -14.24 48.44
C ASN A 149 38.43 -14.62 49.51
N ALA A 150 38.74 -14.42 50.79
CA ALA A 150 37.79 -14.66 51.87
C ALA A 150 36.64 -13.63 51.91
N PHE A 151 36.90 -12.40 51.46
CA PHE A 151 35.93 -11.32 51.48
C PHE A 151 34.99 -11.35 50.28
N VAL A 152 35.42 -11.80 49.10
CA VAL A 152 34.61 -11.74 47.88
C VAL A 152 33.39 -12.66 47.97
N GLU A 153 33.55 -13.92 48.35
CA GLU A 153 32.41 -14.83 48.55
C GLU A 153 31.45 -14.25 49.59
N ARG A 154 31.99 -13.77 50.72
CA ARG A 154 31.20 -13.13 51.77
C ARG A 154 30.48 -11.89 51.24
N TYR A 155 31.14 -11.04 50.47
CA TYR A 155 30.56 -9.81 49.94
C TYR A 155 29.43 -10.12 48.95
N VAL A 156 29.63 -11.08 48.06
CA VAL A 156 28.59 -11.51 47.12
C VAL A 156 27.38 -12.05 47.89
N CYS A 157 27.59 -12.95 48.86
CA CYS A 157 26.49 -13.55 49.61
C CYS A 157 25.84 -12.62 50.64
N THR A 158 26.57 -11.66 51.24
CA THR A 158 26.05 -10.83 52.34
C THR A 158 25.69 -9.40 51.94
N VAL A 159 26.18 -8.92 50.80
CA VAL A 159 25.93 -7.55 50.33
C VAL A 159 25.18 -7.57 49.00
N LEU A 160 25.71 -8.25 47.99
CA LEU A 160 25.13 -8.21 46.65
C LEU A 160 23.82 -9.00 46.56
N LEU A 161 23.79 -10.22 47.10
CA LEU A 161 22.62 -11.09 46.99
C LEU A 161 21.40 -10.55 47.78
N PRO A 162 21.55 -10.02 49.00
CA PRO A 162 20.44 -9.38 49.71
C PRO A 162 19.94 -8.11 49.01
N GLN A 163 20.80 -7.41 48.26
CA GLN A 163 20.36 -6.29 47.44
C GLN A 163 19.50 -6.76 46.27
N ILE A 164 19.88 -7.86 45.61
CA ILE A 164 19.07 -8.51 44.57
C ILE A 164 17.73 -9.01 45.16
N GLU A 165 17.74 -9.65 46.33
CA GLU A 165 16.51 -10.07 47.03
C GLU A 165 15.58 -8.88 47.31
N LYS A 166 16.16 -7.76 47.79
CA LYS A 166 15.41 -6.54 48.06
C LYS A 166 14.79 -5.99 46.77
N ASP A 167 15.51 -5.98 45.65
CA ASP A 167 15.01 -5.50 44.37
C ASP A 167 13.90 -6.42 43.79
N ILE A 168 14.02 -7.73 44.00
CA ILE A 168 13.00 -8.73 43.63
C ILE A 168 11.69 -8.49 44.41
N VAL A 169 11.78 -8.19 45.71
CA VAL A 169 10.62 -7.97 46.60
C VAL A 169 10.10 -6.53 46.51
N ASN A 170 10.90 -5.59 46.02
CA ASN A 170 10.51 -4.19 45.97
C ASN A 170 9.53 -3.91 44.82
N TYR A 171 8.23 -3.94 45.13
CA TYR A 171 7.18 -3.48 44.23
C TYR A 171 6.99 -1.97 44.19
N SER A 172 7.69 -1.22 45.06
CA SER A 172 7.56 0.23 45.08
C SER A 172 8.34 0.80 43.90
N TYR A 173 7.64 0.99 42.80
CA TYR A 173 8.09 1.88 41.74
C TYR A 173 8.28 3.24 42.37
N ALA A 174 9.42 3.87 42.08
CA ALA A 174 9.47 5.31 42.22
C ALA A 174 8.27 5.84 41.44
N VAL A 175 7.30 6.41 42.16
CA VAL A 175 6.17 7.13 41.58
C VAL A 175 6.77 7.95 40.46
N THR A 176 6.32 7.68 39.23
CA THR A 176 6.87 8.35 38.05
C THR A 176 6.92 9.82 38.41
N PRO A 177 8.11 10.45 38.45
CA PRO A 177 8.16 11.85 38.81
C PRO A 177 7.16 12.54 37.89
N GLU A 178 6.24 13.28 38.51
CA GLU A 178 5.38 14.19 37.78
C GLU A 178 6.29 14.93 36.82
N LYS A 179 5.96 14.86 35.53
CA LYS A 179 6.81 15.37 34.45
C LYS A 179 7.36 16.70 34.94
N LYS A 180 8.68 16.84 35.03
CA LYS A 180 9.27 18.14 35.36
C LYS A 180 8.77 19.08 34.28
N ASP A 181 7.82 19.95 34.63
CA ASP A 181 7.23 20.91 33.69
C ASP A 181 8.38 21.64 33.02
N GLY A 182 8.65 21.26 31.78
CA GLY A 182 9.89 21.61 31.09
C GLY A 182 9.92 23.12 30.87
N HIS A 183 10.66 23.83 31.71
CA HIS A 183 11.07 25.24 31.55
C HIS A 183 9.97 26.22 31.10
N GLY A 184 8.71 25.99 31.47
CA GLY A 184 7.60 26.87 31.08
C GLY A 184 7.27 26.86 29.58
N ARG A 185 7.73 25.87 28.80
CA ARG A 185 7.40 25.76 27.37
C ARG A 185 5.98 25.22 27.20
N ALA A 186 5.15 25.97 26.47
CA ALA A 186 3.84 25.49 26.06
C ALA A 186 4.02 24.23 25.19
N SER A 187 3.32 23.16 25.55
CA SER A 187 3.40 21.88 24.87
C SER A 187 1.99 21.38 24.54
N THR A 188 1.79 21.06 23.27
CA THR A 188 0.47 20.64 22.78
C THR A 188 0.20 19.20 23.23
N PRO A 189 -0.97 18.89 23.81
CA PRO A 189 -1.28 17.51 24.20
C PRO A 189 -1.45 16.62 22.95
N ILE A 190 -1.03 15.35 23.06
CA ILE A 190 -0.96 14.39 21.94
C ILE A 190 -2.32 14.18 21.27
N HIS A 191 -3.41 14.18 22.03
CA HIS A 191 -4.75 13.95 21.48
C HIS A 191 -5.20 15.06 20.52
N LEU A 192 -4.58 16.25 20.55
CA LEU A 192 -4.83 17.31 19.57
C LEU A 192 -4.00 17.16 18.29
N SER A 193 -2.95 16.34 18.32
CA SER A 193 -2.10 16.09 17.15
C SER A 193 -2.67 14.97 16.27
N THR A 194 -3.22 15.33 15.11
CA THR A 194 -3.75 14.37 14.13
C THR A 194 -2.70 13.38 13.63
N PRO A 195 -1.45 13.78 13.31
CA PRO A 195 -0.40 12.82 12.93
C PRO A 195 -0.09 11.79 14.01
N LEU A 196 0.04 12.20 15.27
CA LEU A 196 0.31 11.25 16.36
C LEU A 196 -0.88 10.34 16.62
N ARG A 197 -2.13 10.84 16.51
CA ARG A 197 -3.33 9.99 16.56
C ARG A 197 -3.32 8.94 15.45
N ALA A 198 -2.93 9.31 14.24
CA ALA A 198 -2.77 8.36 13.14
C ALA A 198 -1.69 7.30 13.46
N VAL A 199 -0.52 7.71 13.96
CA VAL A 199 0.56 6.77 14.36
C VAL A 199 0.09 5.81 15.46
N MET A 200 -0.62 6.30 16.48
CA MET A 200 -1.19 5.45 17.54
C MET A 200 -2.22 4.47 16.98
N ALA A 201 -3.10 4.91 16.09
CA ALA A 201 -4.10 4.06 15.47
C ALA A 201 -3.46 2.96 14.59
N ILE A 202 -2.34 3.26 13.94
CA ILE A 202 -1.54 2.30 13.18
C ILE A 202 -0.91 1.29 14.13
N ALA A 203 -0.18 1.76 15.13
CA ALA A 203 0.53 0.91 16.09
C ALA A 203 -0.44 -0.09 16.76
N ASN A 204 -1.64 0.36 17.14
CA ASN A 204 -2.67 -0.49 17.73
C ASN A 204 -3.21 -1.62 16.82
N LYS A 205 -3.11 -1.46 15.49
CA LYS A 205 -3.65 -2.43 14.51
C LYS A 205 -2.58 -3.33 13.90
N VAL A 206 -1.33 -2.91 13.95
CA VAL A 206 -0.21 -3.69 13.39
C VAL A 206 0.24 -4.73 14.40
N SER A 207 0.43 -5.96 13.92
CA SER A 207 1.17 -6.99 14.65
C SER A 207 2.41 -7.41 13.86
N ILE A 208 3.57 -7.43 14.54
CA ILE A 208 4.87 -7.75 13.93
C ILE A 208 5.31 -9.10 14.50
N ALA A 209 5.28 -10.13 13.64
CA ALA A 209 5.34 -11.57 13.95
C ALA A 209 4.86 -11.96 15.37
N GLY A 210 3.54 -11.86 15.57
CA GLY A 210 2.88 -12.25 16.82
C GLY A 210 2.99 -11.21 17.94
N THR A 211 3.84 -10.19 17.79
CA THR A 211 3.94 -9.07 18.72
C THR A 211 2.87 -8.04 18.41
N ARG A 212 2.00 -7.78 19.38
CA ARG A 212 0.96 -6.77 19.32
C ARG A 212 1.38 -5.54 20.11
N PHE A 213 1.16 -4.37 19.55
CA PHE A 213 1.38 -3.09 20.22
C PHE A 213 0.03 -2.53 20.66
N ILE A 214 -0.05 -2.08 21.89
CA ILE A 214 -1.20 -1.37 22.45
C ILE A 214 -0.68 -0.02 22.89
N VAL A 215 -1.03 1.01 22.13
CA VAL A 215 -0.60 2.39 22.36
C VAL A 215 -1.78 3.19 22.87
N SER A 216 -1.61 3.80 24.03
CA SER A 216 -2.57 4.73 24.63
C SER A 216 -1.89 6.07 24.91
N SER A 217 -2.63 7.18 24.85
CA SER A 217 -2.10 8.50 25.18
C SER A 217 -2.76 9.05 26.43
N LYS A 218 -1.95 9.63 27.33
CA LYS A 218 -2.40 10.46 28.45
C LYS A 218 -1.64 11.78 28.42
N ASN A 219 -2.33 12.86 28.08
CA ASN A 219 -1.74 14.20 27.89
C ASN A 219 -0.59 14.21 26.88
N GLN A 220 0.66 14.21 27.35
CA GLN A 220 1.89 14.27 26.55
C GLN A 220 2.73 12.99 26.64
N ARG A 221 2.17 11.95 27.28
CA ARG A 221 2.79 10.63 27.40
C ARG A 221 2.06 9.64 26.52
N LEU A 222 2.82 8.87 25.74
CA LEU A 222 2.34 7.67 25.06
C LEU A 222 2.73 6.46 25.88
N SER A 223 1.76 5.73 26.43
CA SER A 223 2.03 4.43 27.04
C SER A 223 1.92 3.34 25.97
N VAL A 224 3.03 2.68 25.70
CA VAL A 224 3.16 1.62 24.70
C VAL A 224 3.32 0.30 25.43
N VAL A 225 2.33 -0.58 25.30
CA VAL A 225 2.40 -1.96 25.78
C VAL A 225 2.64 -2.89 24.60
N VAL A 226 3.77 -3.57 24.62
CA VAL A 226 4.18 -4.60 23.67
C VAL A 226 3.84 -5.94 24.29
N SER A 227 3.06 -6.77 23.59
CA SER A 227 2.74 -8.13 24.03
C SER A 227 3.07 -9.14 22.94
N HIS A 228 3.83 -10.18 23.25
CA HIS A 228 4.15 -11.28 22.33
C HIS A 228 3.45 -12.55 22.79
N ALA A 229 2.44 -13.01 22.02
CA ALA A 229 1.63 -14.16 22.41
C ALA A 229 2.33 -15.50 22.13
N GLY A 230 2.32 -16.39 23.13
CA GLY A 230 2.83 -17.76 23.03
C GLY A 230 4.14 -17.98 23.79
N GLY A 231 4.33 -19.21 24.28
CA GLY A 231 5.60 -19.62 24.87
C GLY A 231 6.70 -19.60 23.80
N SER A 232 7.73 -18.81 24.03
CA SER A 232 8.82 -18.60 23.06
C SER A 232 10.07 -19.33 23.53
N HIS A 233 10.59 -20.23 22.70
CA HIS A 233 11.94 -20.77 22.84
C HIS A 233 12.85 -19.99 21.89
N ALA A 234 13.36 -18.85 22.34
CA ALA A 234 14.33 -18.08 21.59
C ALA A 234 15.73 -18.58 21.96
N ARG A 235 16.43 -19.23 21.03
CA ARG A 235 17.85 -19.60 21.20
C ARG A 235 18.69 -18.82 20.21
N TYR A 236 19.51 -17.93 20.73
CA TYR A 236 20.56 -17.23 19.99
C TYR A 236 21.92 -17.88 20.25
N VAL A 237 22.76 -18.05 19.23
CA VAL A 237 24.12 -18.63 19.35
C VAL A 237 25.04 -17.88 18.39
N GLY A 238 25.55 -16.71 18.77
CA GLY A 238 26.42 -15.89 17.91
C GLY A 238 27.11 -14.76 18.65
N GLY A 239 27.94 -13.99 17.94
CA GLY A 239 28.53 -12.76 18.49
C GLY A 239 27.60 -11.56 18.31
N LEU A 240 27.61 -10.58 19.22
CA LEU A 240 27.05 -9.25 18.99
C LEU A 240 28.14 -8.38 18.38
N VAL A 241 27.90 -7.72 17.24
CA VAL A 241 28.92 -6.86 16.61
C VAL A 241 28.40 -5.43 16.47
N PRO A 242 29.23 -4.39 16.56
CA PRO A 242 28.83 -3.08 16.07
C PRO A 242 28.49 -3.16 14.58
N PRO A 243 27.46 -2.43 14.10
CA PRO A 243 27.29 -2.23 12.66
C PRO A 243 28.53 -1.50 12.10
N GLY A 244 28.77 -1.67 10.80
CA GLY A 244 29.92 -1.03 10.16
C GLY A 244 29.90 0.49 10.35
N PRO A 245 31.06 1.18 10.46
CA PRO A 245 31.13 2.60 10.79
C PRO A 245 30.44 3.52 9.76
N GLN A 246 30.13 3.01 8.57
CA GLN A 246 29.41 3.72 7.51
C GLN A 246 27.94 3.29 7.37
N GLN A 247 27.47 2.32 8.17
CA GLN A 247 26.11 1.82 8.07
C GLN A 247 25.14 2.80 8.74
N SER A 248 24.18 3.30 7.98
CA SER A 248 23.11 4.15 8.52
C SER A 248 22.22 3.35 9.48
N VAL A 249 21.54 4.03 10.40
CA VAL A 249 20.54 3.39 11.29
C VAL A 249 19.46 2.69 10.47
N ALA A 250 19.04 3.28 9.34
CA ALA A 250 18.03 2.72 8.45
C ALA A 250 18.49 1.39 7.82
N THR A 251 19.70 1.34 7.27
CA THR A 251 20.26 0.11 6.66
C THR A 251 20.52 -0.98 7.70
N TRP A 252 20.91 -0.61 8.93
CA TRP A 252 21.02 -1.55 10.05
C TRP A 252 19.66 -2.13 10.43
N LEU A 253 18.64 -1.28 10.62
CA LEU A 253 17.28 -1.72 10.91
C LEU A 253 16.77 -2.64 9.81
N GLN A 254 16.94 -2.28 8.54
CA GLN A 254 16.52 -3.11 7.41
C GLN A 254 17.18 -4.50 7.44
N GLY A 255 18.46 -4.60 7.78
CA GLY A 255 19.13 -5.89 7.95
C GLY A 255 18.53 -6.74 9.07
N LEU A 256 18.09 -6.12 10.17
CA LEU A 256 17.36 -6.82 11.24
C LEU A 256 15.97 -7.26 10.79
N VAL A 257 15.25 -6.41 10.05
CA VAL A 257 13.94 -6.73 9.45
C VAL A 257 14.05 -7.94 8.53
N ASP A 258 15.00 -7.91 7.61
CA ASP A 258 15.17 -8.98 6.62
C ASP A 258 15.55 -10.30 7.30
N ALA A 259 16.41 -10.26 8.31
CA ALA A 259 16.76 -11.44 9.10
C ALA A 259 15.53 -11.97 9.85
N TYR A 260 14.76 -11.10 10.49
CA TYR A 260 13.53 -11.44 11.21
C TYR A 260 12.49 -12.08 10.29
N LEU A 261 12.21 -11.48 9.13
CA LEU A 261 11.26 -12.02 8.13
C LEU A 261 11.72 -13.38 7.57
N ALA A 262 13.03 -13.63 7.51
CA ALA A 262 13.58 -14.92 7.13
C ALA A 262 13.50 -15.98 8.25
N ASN A 263 12.93 -15.65 9.42
CA ASN A 263 13.02 -16.45 10.65
C ASN A 263 14.47 -16.83 10.99
N ARG A 264 15.42 -15.94 10.68
CA ARG A 264 16.84 -16.11 10.98
C ARG A 264 17.29 -15.00 11.90
N VAL A 265 17.86 -15.34 13.04
CA VAL A 265 18.58 -14.33 13.82
C VAL A 265 19.88 -14.02 13.07
N PRO A 266 20.28 -12.76 12.87
CA PRO A 266 21.56 -12.45 12.23
C PRO A 266 22.74 -12.98 13.05
N HIS A 267 23.74 -13.55 12.37
CA HIS A 267 24.93 -14.14 13.01
C HIS A 267 26.19 -13.62 12.28
N PRO A 268 27.01 -12.76 12.92
CA PRO A 268 26.79 -12.13 14.23
C PRO A 268 25.61 -11.13 14.23
N PHE A 269 25.00 -10.88 15.39
CA PHE A 269 23.86 -9.97 15.54
C PHE A 269 24.36 -8.54 15.66
N PRO A 270 24.06 -7.65 14.71
CA PRO A 270 24.55 -6.29 14.77
C PRO A 270 23.76 -5.50 15.82
N VAL A 271 24.46 -4.92 16.79
CA VAL A 271 23.87 -4.05 17.83
C VAL A 271 24.35 -2.62 17.59
N TYR A 272 23.44 -1.74 17.21
CA TYR A 272 23.77 -0.35 16.91
C TYR A 272 24.36 0.36 18.12
N GLY A 273 25.56 0.91 17.99
CA GLY A 273 26.26 1.61 19.08
C GLY A 273 26.95 0.71 20.10
N LEU A 274 27.07 -0.59 19.83
CA LEU A 274 27.94 -1.47 20.61
C LEU A 274 29.40 -0.98 20.49
N PRO A 275 30.13 -0.73 21.58
CA PRO A 275 31.49 -0.18 21.48
C PRO A 275 32.49 -1.18 20.87
N GLN A 276 32.29 -2.48 21.11
CA GLN A 276 33.15 -3.58 20.65
C GLN A 276 32.33 -4.84 20.43
N ALA A 277 32.81 -5.77 19.60
CA ALA A 277 32.16 -7.06 19.39
C ALA A 277 32.19 -7.93 20.66
N ILE A 278 31.12 -8.68 20.89
CA ILE A 278 30.96 -9.64 21.98
C ILE A 278 30.77 -11.01 21.34
N ASP A 279 31.80 -11.86 21.33
CA ASP A 279 31.75 -13.14 20.64
C ASP A 279 31.11 -14.28 21.46
N ASN A 280 30.60 -15.30 20.76
CA ASN A 280 30.13 -16.57 21.34
C ASN A 280 29.02 -16.43 22.39
N ILE A 281 28.13 -15.46 22.25
CA ILE A 281 26.94 -15.37 23.10
C ILE A 281 25.97 -16.48 22.69
N LYS A 282 25.73 -17.41 23.60
CA LYS A 282 24.54 -18.28 23.50
C LYS A 282 23.53 -17.76 24.50
N VAL A 283 22.36 -17.33 24.07
CA VAL A 283 21.26 -16.94 24.95
C VAL A 283 20.07 -17.80 24.58
N GLY A 284 19.68 -18.70 25.48
CA GLY A 284 18.39 -19.38 25.40
C GLY A 284 17.41 -18.70 26.33
N LEU A 285 16.34 -18.11 25.82
CA LEU A 285 15.17 -17.72 26.57
C LEU A 285 14.07 -18.72 26.29
N SER A 286 13.62 -19.43 27.32
CA SER A 286 12.49 -20.34 27.24
C SER A 286 11.37 -19.78 28.11
N THR A 287 10.31 -19.27 27.48
CA THR A 287 9.11 -18.78 28.16
C THR A 287 7.94 -19.69 27.83
N SER A 288 7.07 -19.96 28.80
CA SER A 288 5.82 -20.71 28.57
C SER A 288 4.62 -19.78 28.31
N GLN A 289 4.76 -18.49 28.59
CA GLN A 289 3.66 -17.50 28.57
C GLN A 289 3.98 -16.28 27.70
N THR A 290 2.93 -15.48 27.47
CA THR A 290 2.97 -14.20 26.76
C THR A 290 3.89 -13.22 27.49
N LEU A 291 4.88 -12.68 26.78
CA LEU A 291 5.74 -11.62 27.31
C LEU A 291 5.06 -10.28 27.11
N TYR A 292 5.06 -9.46 28.17
CA TYR A 292 4.62 -8.07 28.13
C TYR A 292 5.81 -7.17 28.38
N ALA A 293 5.90 -6.04 27.69
CA ALA A 293 6.79 -4.94 28.04
C ALA A 293 6.00 -3.65 27.84
N SER A 294 6.01 -2.76 28.82
CA SER A 294 5.37 -1.45 28.71
C SER A 294 6.39 -0.36 28.90
N PHE A 295 6.34 0.69 28.09
CA PHE A 295 7.16 1.87 28.28
C PHE A 295 6.35 3.11 27.97
N ASP A 296 6.70 4.20 28.63
CA ASP A 296 6.11 5.50 28.36
C ASP A 296 7.06 6.28 27.44
N VAL A 297 6.51 6.97 26.46
CA VAL A 297 7.24 7.89 25.58
C VAL A 297 6.70 9.28 25.82
N ASP A 298 7.52 10.14 26.41
CA ASP A 298 7.23 11.55 26.60
C ASP A 298 7.60 12.30 25.33
N ILE A 299 6.61 12.95 24.72
CA ILE A 299 6.79 13.73 23.48
C ILE A 299 6.48 15.19 23.77
N ALA A 300 7.48 16.05 23.58
CA ALA A 300 7.36 17.49 23.73
C ALA A 300 6.98 18.14 22.38
N ILE A 301 5.67 18.27 22.14
CA ILE A 301 5.12 18.85 20.90
C ILE A 301 5.07 20.36 21.02
N ALA A 302 5.81 21.08 20.17
CA ALA A 302 5.78 22.53 20.09
C ALA A 302 4.47 23.02 19.44
N ALA A 303 4.11 22.44 18.29
CA ALA A 303 2.87 22.72 17.58
C ALA A 303 2.47 21.52 16.72
N SER A 304 1.19 21.40 16.35
CA SER A 304 0.73 20.37 15.44
C SER A 304 -0.36 20.92 14.53
N GLY A 305 -0.26 20.63 13.24
CA GLY A 305 -1.32 20.81 12.24
C GLY A 305 -2.03 19.51 11.91
N SER A 306 -2.83 19.52 10.85
CA SER A 306 -3.53 18.34 10.31
C SER A 306 -2.58 17.30 9.72
N ASN A 307 -1.50 17.75 9.09
CA ASN A 307 -0.55 16.93 8.33
C ASN A 307 0.91 17.14 8.77
N TRP A 308 1.18 17.96 9.78
CA TRP A 308 2.53 18.20 10.28
C TRP A 308 2.56 18.25 11.81
N VAL A 309 3.72 17.92 12.39
CA VAL A 309 3.97 18.02 13.83
C VAL A 309 5.35 18.62 14.05
N SER A 310 5.44 19.59 14.95
CA SER A 310 6.70 20.19 15.39
C SER A 310 7.03 19.68 16.78
N ILE A 311 8.19 19.06 16.95
CA ILE A 311 8.69 18.49 18.20
C ILE A 311 9.91 19.28 18.65
N TYR A 312 10.03 19.61 19.93
CA TYR A 312 11.23 20.27 20.46
C TYR A 312 12.47 19.37 20.26
N ARG A 313 13.69 19.92 20.28
CA ARG A 313 14.91 19.12 20.17
C ARG A 313 15.37 18.57 21.51
N ASP A 314 15.37 19.42 22.53
CA ASP A 314 15.90 19.08 23.85
C ASP A 314 14.94 19.49 25.00
N PRO A 315 14.34 18.51 25.72
CA PRO A 315 14.13 17.12 25.34
C PRO A 315 12.94 17.02 24.38
N GLY A 316 13.15 16.50 23.17
CA GLY A 316 12.08 16.31 22.19
C GLY A 316 11.22 15.10 22.45
N ILE A 317 11.87 13.93 22.46
CA ILE A 317 11.27 12.63 22.72
C ILE A 317 12.16 11.96 23.77
N SER A 318 11.56 11.45 24.83
CA SER A 318 12.24 10.64 25.83
C SER A 318 11.43 9.39 26.15
N PHE A 319 12.11 8.25 26.22
CA PHE A 319 11.59 7.03 26.80
C PHE A 319 11.73 7.13 28.31
N GLU A 320 10.65 6.78 29.00
CA GLU A 320 10.56 6.74 30.46
C GLU A 320 9.81 5.46 30.86
N ASN A 321 9.90 5.09 32.14
CA ASN A 321 9.12 3.97 32.69
C ASN A 321 9.16 2.67 31.87
N LEU A 322 10.33 2.27 31.36
CA LEU A 322 10.44 0.96 30.74
C LEU A 322 10.22 -0.11 31.80
N GLN A 323 9.09 -0.79 31.73
CA GLN A 323 8.69 -1.93 32.54
C GLN A 323 8.71 -3.17 31.67
N ILE A 324 9.50 -4.14 32.08
CA ILE A 324 9.58 -5.43 31.38
C ILE A 324 8.77 -6.40 32.23
N GLN A 325 7.64 -6.88 31.69
CA GLN A 325 6.69 -7.82 32.29
C GLN A 325 5.67 -7.24 33.27
N SER A 326 4.65 -8.04 33.63
CA SER A 326 3.74 -7.75 34.74
C SER A 326 4.54 -7.49 36.00
N VAL A 327 4.35 -6.28 36.53
CA VAL A 327 4.86 -5.70 37.77
C VAL A 327 4.93 -6.68 38.96
N THR A 328 4.11 -7.72 38.94
CA THR A 328 4.01 -8.66 40.04
C THR A 328 5.13 -9.71 40.04
N ASP A 329 5.73 -10.08 38.90
CA ASP A 329 6.79 -11.10 38.87
C ASP A 329 8.14 -10.54 39.38
N GLY A 330 8.77 -11.28 40.28
CA GLY A 330 10.09 -10.95 40.82
C GLY A 330 11.19 -10.79 39.75
N PHE A 331 11.14 -11.57 38.65
CA PHE A 331 12.10 -11.39 37.55
C PHE A 331 11.83 -10.10 36.77
N GLY A 332 10.56 -9.81 36.46
CA GLY A 332 10.14 -8.57 35.83
C GLY A 332 10.53 -7.34 36.66
N SER A 333 10.35 -7.40 37.99
CA SER A 333 10.79 -6.35 38.91
C SER A 333 12.32 -6.16 38.84
N PHE A 334 13.09 -7.25 38.89
CA PHE A 334 14.55 -7.18 38.78
C PHE A 334 15.00 -6.53 37.47
N LEU A 335 14.45 -6.97 36.33
CA LEU A 335 14.74 -6.37 35.03
C LEU A 335 14.35 -4.89 34.98
N THR A 336 13.20 -4.54 35.53
CA THR A 336 12.69 -3.17 35.54
C THR A 336 13.54 -2.24 36.42
N HIS A 337 14.04 -2.70 37.57
CA HIS A 337 14.86 -1.87 38.46
C HIS A 337 16.33 -1.78 38.02
N ASN A 338 16.92 -2.88 37.58
CA ASN A 338 18.36 -2.95 37.33
C ASN A 338 18.73 -2.79 35.85
N VAL A 339 17.91 -3.30 34.94
CA VAL A 339 18.25 -3.33 33.50
C VAL A 339 17.57 -2.18 32.75
N ALA A 340 16.31 -1.88 33.08
CA ALA A 340 15.55 -0.88 32.34
C ALA A 340 16.12 0.55 32.40
N PRO A 341 16.69 1.06 33.51
CA PRO A 341 17.31 2.39 33.52
C PRO A 341 18.47 2.51 32.53
N TRP A 342 19.32 1.48 32.49
CA TRP A 342 20.43 1.40 31.55
C TRP A 342 19.96 1.35 30.09
N ILE A 343 18.94 0.52 29.80
CA ILE A 343 18.33 0.46 28.46
C ILE A 343 17.73 1.83 28.09
N THR A 344 17.03 2.47 29.02
CA THR A 344 16.35 3.75 28.80
C THR A 344 17.34 4.87 28.50
N GLU A 345 18.44 4.96 29.27
CA GLU A 345 19.52 5.92 29.04
C GLU A 345 20.19 5.68 27.67
N ALA A 346 20.46 4.41 27.33
CA ALA A 346 21.01 4.03 26.05
C ALA A 346 20.07 4.45 24.89
N ILE A 347 18.77 4.14 24.98
CA ILE A 347 17.78 4.52 23.96
C ILE A 347 17.69 6.05 23.83
N ASN A 348 17.57 6.77 24.93
CA ASN A 348 17.42 8.23 24.92
C ASN A 348 18.64 8.93 24.32
N SER A 349 19.86 8.50 24.67
CA SER A 349 21.08 9.06 24.08
C SER A 349 21.14 8.86 22.56
N LYS A 350 20.67 7.71 22.07
CA LYS A 350 20.63 7.41 20.62
C LYS A 350 19.50 8.13 19.92
N LEU A 351 18.35 8.27 20.55
CA LEU A 351 17.21 9.02 20.02
C LEU A 351 17.56 10.50 19.89
N ALA A 352 18.23 11.07 20.88
CA ALA A 352 18.75 12.44 20.81
C ALA A 352 19.74 12.60 19.65
N ALA A 353 20.67 11.65 19.47
CA ALA A 353 21.61 11.66 18.35
C ALA A 353 20.90 11.50 16.98
N ALA A 354 19.84 10.69 16.90
CA ALA A 354 19.03 10.53 15.70
C ALA A 354 18.23 11.80 15.38
N LEU A 355 17.60 12.44 16.38
CA LEU A 355 16.91 13.71 16.22
C LEU A 355 17.87 14.81 15.77
N ALA A 356 19.09 14.83 16.30
CA ALA A 356 20.14 15.77 15.88
C ALA A 356 20.64 15.51 14.44
N SER A 357 20.55 14.28 13.91
CA SER A 357 20.97 13.99 12.54
C SER A 357 19.95 14.46 11.49
N PHE A 358 18.65 14.47 11.83
CA PHE A 358 17.60 15.01 10.96
C PHE A 358 17.77 16.51 10.68
N ASP A 359 18.40 17.27 11.59
CA ASP A 359 18.66 18.70 11.41
C ASP A 359 19.62 19.00 10.23
N LYS A 360 20.49 18.05 9.90
CA LYS A 360 21.45 18.21 8.79
C LYS A 360 20.84 17.97 7.41
N SER A 361 19.60 17.47 7.34
CA SER A 361 18.91 17.29 6.07
C SER A 361 18.37 18.63 5.57
N GLU A 362 19.19 19.32 4.77
CA GLU A 362 18.98 20.68 4.26
C GLU A 362 17.60 20.89 3.59
N HIS A 363 16.99 19.82 3.08
CA HIS A 363 15.68 19.85 2.43
C HIS A 363 14.47 20.08 3.34
N LEU A 364 14.58 19.92 4.67
CA LEU A 364 13.47 20.26 5.59
C LEU A 364 13.46 21.73 6.05
N SER A 365 14.47 22.53 5.68
CA SER A 365 14.74 23.83 6.33
C SER A 365 14.19 25.08 5.63
N THR A 366 13.44 24.96 4.53
CA THR A 366 13.01 26.14 3.73
C THR A 366 11.92 27.01 4.36
N HIS A 367 11.36 26.64 5.51
CA HIS A 367 10.51 27.52 6.34
C HIS A 367 11.24 27.91 7.63
N ARG A 368 12.35 28.63 7.48
CA ARG A 368 13.06 29.24 8.61
C ARG A 368 12.26 30.45 9.09
N SER A 369 11.25 30.20 9.95
CA SER A 369 10.69 31.27 10.79
C SER A 369 11.84 31.76 11.68
N GLU A 370 12.08 33.07 11.73
CA GLU A 370 13.11 33.69 12.58
C GLU A 370 12.87 33.49 14.09
N ASP A 371 11.76 32.84 14.46
CA ASP A 371 11.47 32.47 15.83
C ASP A 371 12.36 31.29 16.27
N ALA A 372 13.30 31.61 17.16
CA ALA A 372 14.38 30.78 17.72
C ALA A 372 13.95 29.53 18.54
N ASN A 373 12.80 28.93 18.23
CA ASN A 373 12.34 27.72 18.91
C ASN A 373 12.96 26.49 18.25
N ASP A 374 13.99 25.97 18.92
CA ASP A 374 14.75 24.75 18.62
C ASP A 374 13.83 23.52 18.49
N SER A 375 13.18 23.40 17.32
CA SER A 375 12.15 22.41 17.01
C SER A 375 12.39 21.78 15.65
N LEU A 376 11.89 20.56 15.48
CA LEU A 376 11.95 19.75 14.27
C LEU A 376 10.52 19.56 13.76
N VAL A 377 10.26 20.04 12.54
CA VAL A 377 8.94 19.91 11.90
C VAL A 377 8.95 18.69 11.00
N PHE A 378 8.08 17.73 11.30
CA PHE A 378 7.83 16.56 10.47
C PHE A 378 6.56 16.80 9.64
N PHE A 379 6.67 16.74 8.32
CA PHE A 379 5.55 16.82 7.39
C PHE A 379 5.16 15.42 6.93
N PHE A 380 3.87 15.09 7.02
CA PHE A 380 3.30 13.82 6.60
C PHE A 380 2.42 13.92 5.35
N GLY A 381 2.59 14.99 4.56
CA GLY A 381 1.83 15.25 3.33
C GLY A 381 1.57 16.73 3.11
N ARG A 382 0.73 17.07 2.13
CA ARG A 382 0.21 18.44 1.94
C ARG A 382 -1.10 18.62 2.69
N ASP A 383 -1.31 19.81 3.24
CA ASP A 383 -2.59 20.17 3.85
C ASP A 383 -3.61 20.25 2.72
N THR A 384 -4.48 19.24 2.65
CA THR A 384 -5.41 19.07 1.53
C THR A 384 -6.83 19.08 2.06
N VAL A 385 -7.62 20.00 1.51
CA VAL A 385 -9.05 20.09 1.80
C VAL A 385 -9.79 19.13 0.88
N VAL A 386 -10.57 18.23 1.46
CA VAL A 386 -11.42 17.33 0.68
C VAL A 386 -12.61 18.11 0.14
N HIS A 387 -12.70 18.24 -1.18
CA HIS A 387 -13.82 18.92 -1.87
C HIS A 387 -14.85 17.91 -2.36
N ASP A 388 -15.79 17.55 -1.48
CA ASP A 388 -16.89 16.62 -1.77
C ASP A 388 -18.07 17.25 -2.53
N THR A 389 -18.04 18.57 -2.76
CA THR A 389 -19.10 19.28 -3.51
C THR A 389 -18.51 19.95 -4.74
N PRO A 390 -19.16 19.84 -5.91
CA PRO A 390 -18.65 20.45 -7.12
C PRO A 390 -18.77 21.96 -7.06
N LEU A 391 -17.87 22.65 -7.77
CA LEU A 391 -17.96 24.09 -7.94
C LEU A 391 -19.22 24.44 -8.73
N LYS A 392 -20.10 25.25 -8.14
CA LYS A 392 -21.42 25.58 -8.72
C LYS A 392 -21.30 26.40 -10.01
N ILE A 393 -20.33 27.31 -10.09
CA ILE A 393 -20.16 28.25 -11.21
C ILE A 393 -20.00 27.53 -12.57
N PRO A 394 -19.03 26.61 -12.76
CA PRO A 394 -18.87 25.93 -14.05
C PRO A 394 -20.11 25.10 -14.43
N LEU A 395 -20.76 24.46 -13.46
CA LEU A 395 -21.99 23.69 -13.69
C LEU A 395 -23.15 24.59 -14.17
N ILE A 396 -23.33 25.75 -13.55
CA ILE A 396 -24.37 26.72 -13.94
C ILE A 396 -24.08 27.24 -15.35
N VAL A 397 -22.84 27.60 -15.65
CA VAL A 397 -22.44 28.12 -16.98
C VAL A 397 -22.68 27.06 -18.06
N ILE A 398 -22.20 25.83 -17.87
CA ILE A 398 -22.40 24.73 -18.82
C ILE A 398 -23.89 24.43 -18.99
N GLY A 399 -24.66 24.40 -17.90
CA GLY A 399 -26.10 24.14 -17.92
C GLY A 399 -26.88 25.20 -18.69
N ILE A 400 -26.64 26.49 -18.41
CA ILE A 400 -27.34 27.59 -19.10
C ILE A 400 -26.93 27.66 -20.57
N VAL A 401 -25.63 27.68 -20.88
CA VAL A 401 -25.14 27.78 -22.26
C VAL A 401 -25.58 26.55 -23.07
N GLY A 402 -25.40 25.35 -22.53
CA GLY A 402 -25.80 24.11 -23.17
C GLY A 402 -27.31 24.00 -23.37
N GLY A 403 -28.12 24.45 -22.40
CA GLY A 403 -29.58 24.48 -22.51
C GLY A 403 -30.08 25.44 -23.59
N VAL A 404 -29.54 26.67 -23.63
CA VAL A 404 -29.90 27.67 -24.65
C VAL A 404 -29.48 27.21 -26.05
N VAL A 405 -28.22 26.79 -26.22
CA VAL A 405 -27.72 26.28 -27.51
C VAL A 405 -28.51 25.05 -27.94
N GLY A 406 -28.81 24.13 -27.02
CA GLY A 406 -29.63 22.95 -27.27
C GLY A 406 -31.02 23.28 -27.79
N ALA A 407 -31.73 24.21 -27.14
CA ALA A 407 -33.06 24.66 -27.57
C ALA A 407 -33.02 25.30 -28.98
N LEU A 408 -31.99 26.10 -29.27
CA LEU A 408 -31.80 26.70 -30.59
C LEU A 408 -31.54 25.65 -31.67
N LEU A 409 -30.75 24.61 -31.38
CA LEU A 409 -30.48 23.51 -32.30
C LEU A 409 -31.74 22.66 -32.58
N VAL A 410 -32.51 22.33 -31.55
CA VAL A 410 -33.80 21.62 -31.73
C VAL A 410 -34.75 22.47 -32.57
N GLY A 411 -34.89 23.77 -32.25
CA GLY A 411 -35.74 24.68 -33.02
C GLY A 411 -35.30 24.80 -34.49
N ARG A 412 -33.99 24.85 -34.75
CA ARG A 412 -33.43 24.80 -36.10
C ARG A 412 -33.81 23.50 -36.82
N ASN A 413 -33.67 22.35 -36.17
CA ASN A 413 -33.95 21.05 -36.79
C ASN A 413 -35.44 20.84 -37.09
N VAL A 414 -36.33 21.34 -36.22
CA VAL A 414 -37.78 21.35 -36.49
C VAL A 414 -38.10 22.23 -37.70
N ARG A 415 -37.52 23.43 -37.79
CA ARG A 415 -37.71 24.31 -38.96
C ARG A 415 -37.20 23.68 -40.26
N LEU A 416 -36.02 23.03 -40.21
CA LEU A 416 -35.47 22.31 -41.35
C LEU A 416 -36.38 21.14 -41.77
N HIS A 417 -36.93 20.39 -40.82
CA HIS A 417 -37.88 19.30 -41.13
C HIS A 417 -39.19 19.81 -41.73
N TRP A 418 -39.64 21.01 -41.36
CA TRP A 418 -40.83 21.61 -41.98
C TRP A 418 -40.57 22.07 -43.40
N ALA A 419 -39.35 22.55 -43.70
CA ALA A 419 -38.95 22.92 -45.05
C ALA A 419 -38.68 21.69 -45.93
N GLU A 420 -37.99 20.69 -45.38
CA GLU A 420 -37.59 19.46 -46.05
C GLU A 420 -37.94 18.24 -45.17
N PRO A 421 -39.15 17.67 -45.31
CA PRO A 421 -39.61 16.60 -44.44
C PRO A 421 -38.76 15.34 -44.60
N LEU A 422 -38.19 14.89 -43.48
CA LEU A 422 -37.54 13.59 -43.36
C LEU A 422 -38.58 12.49 -43.53
N LEU A 423 -38.37 11.62 -44.53
CA LEU A 423 -39.27 10.51 -44.81
C LEU A 423 -38.75 9.24 -44.12
N ASN A 424 -39.69 8.39 -43.70
CA ASN A 424 -39.39 7.05 -43.23
C ASN A 424 -38.98 6.17 -44.43
N SER A 425 -37.87 5.44 -44.32
CA SER A 425 -37.36 4.61 -45.39
C SER A 425 -38.27 3.43 -45.73
N SER A 426 -39.08 2.93 -44.78
CA SER A 426 -39.97 1.79 -45.05
C SER A 426 -41.34 2.21 -45.59
N THR A 427 -41.89 3.34 -45.12
CA THR A 427 -43.24 3.77 -45.49
C THR A 427 -43.28 4.93 -46.48
N GLY A 428 -42.17 5.64 -46.69
CA GLY A 428 -42.11 6.84 -47.51
C GLY A 428 -42.85 8.06 -46.91
N LEU A 429 -43.49 7.92 -45.75
CA LEU A 429 -44.26 8.99 -45.11
C LEU A 429 -43.35 9.91 -44.27
N PRO A 430 -43.72 11.20 -44.11
CA PRO A 430 -42.98 12.13 -43.27
C PRO A 430 -42.94 11.65 -41.81
N VAL A 431 -41.76 11.69 -41.21
CA VAL A 431 -41.55 11.36 -39.80
C VAL A 431 -42.25 12.40 -38.94
N SER A 432 -42.90 11.95 -37.86
CA SER A 432 -43.54 12.85 -36.89
C SER A 432 -42.54 13.83 -36.26
N THR A 433 -42.91 15.12 -36.20
CA THR A 433 -42.12 16.17 -35.54
C THR A 433 -41.80 15.82 -34.09
N ILE A 434 -42.72 15.15 -33.38
CA ILE A 434 -42.54 14.72 -31.99
C ILE A 434 -41.34 13.76 -31.87
N ARG A 435 -41.19 12.84 -32.82
CA ARG A 435 -40.06 11.90 -32.83
C ARG A 435 -38.73 12.61 -33.01
N ILE A 436 -38.66 13.62 -33.89
CA ILE A 436 -37.44 14.40 -34.13
C ILE A 436 -37.07 15.20 -32.89
N VAL A 437 -38.04 15.90 -32.29
CA VAL A 437 -37.82 16.65 -31.04
C VAL A 437 -37.35 15.71 -29.93
N ALA A 438 -37.99 14.55 -29.76
CA ALA A 438 -37.60 13.58 -28.74
C ALA A 438 -36.18 13.02 -28.95
N GLU A 439 -35.83 12.62 -30.17
CA GLU A 439 -34.49 12.09 -30.48
C GLU A 439 -33.40 13.15 -30.30
N ASP A 440 -33.62 14.40 -30.75
CA ASP A 440 -32.65 15.48 -30.62
C ASP A 440 -32.52 15.95 -29.16
N VAL A 441 -33.63 16.09 -28.42
CA VAL A 441 -33.61 16.42 -26.98
C VAL A 441 -32.91 15.32 -26.19
N PHE A 442 -33.10 14.05 -26.53
CA PHE A 442 -32.42 12.93 -25.85
C PHE A 442 -30.90 12.99 -26.05
N ILE A 443 -30.41 13.21 -27.29
CA ILE A 443 -28.96 13.31 -27.54
C ILE A 443 -28.37 14.57 -26.90
N ILE A 444 -29.01 15.73 -27.07
CA ILE A 444 -28.52 17.00 -26.51
C ILE A 444 -28.52 16.94 -24.99
N GLY A 445 -29.63 16.46 -24.39
CA GLY A 445 -29.75 16.29 -22.95
C GLY A 445 -28.75 15.27 -22.40
N GLY A 446 -28.57 14.13 -23.09
CA GLY A 446 -27.58 13.12 -22.73
C GLY A 446 -26.14 13.66 -22.79
N ALA A 447 -25.79 14.40 -23.85
CA ALA A 447 -24.48 15.02 -23.98
C ALA A 447 -24.25 16.12 -22.94
N LEU A 448 -25.25 16.98 -22.70
CA LEU A 448 -25.18 18.03 -21.68
C LEU A 448 -25.04 17.43 -20.27
N GLY A 449 -25.83 16.38 -19.96
CA GLY A 449 -25.72 15.64 -18.71
C GLY A 449 -24.33 15.05 -18.50
N CYS A 450 -23.73 14.45 -19.54
CA CYS A 450 -22.35 13.97 -19.48
C CYS A 450 -21.34 15.10 -19.25
N MET A 451 -21.46 16.24 -19.95
CA MET A 451 -20.57 17.39 -19.74
C MET A 451 -20.67 17.93 -18.30
N LEU A 452 -21.87 17.96 -17.72
CA LEU A 452 -22.08 18.36 -16.32
C LEU A 452 -21.46 17.35 -15.35
N LEU A 453 -21.59 16.04 -15.60
CA LEU A 453 -20.96 14.99 -14.78
C LEU A 453 -19.43 15.09 -14.82
N PHE A 454 -18.84 15.29 -15.99
CA PHE A 454 -17.40 15.49 -16.13
C PHE A 454 -16.93 16.78 -15.46
N ALA A 455 -17.64 17.89 -15.65
CA ALA A 455 -17.29 19.15 -15.00
C ALA A 455 -17.39 19.05 -13.47
N ALA A 456 -18.44 18.42 -12.95
CA ALA A 456 -18.60 18.17 -11.52
C ALA A 456 -17.41 17.35 -11.00
N SER A 457 -17.11 16.23 -11.65
CA SER A 457 -16.01 15.35 -11.30
C SER A 457 -14.65 16.07 -11.31
N CYS A 458 -14.35 16.87 -12.34
CA CYS A 458 -13.08 17.61 -12.45
C CYS A 458 -12.88 18.61 -11.31
N THR A 459 -13.97 19.10 -10.69
CA THR A 459 -13.92 20.06 -9.58
C THR A 459 -13.99 19.42 -8.19
N MET A 460 -14.23 18.11 -8.13
CA MET A 460 -14.35 17.36 -6.88
C MET A 460 -13.12 16.51 -6.62
N THR A 461 -12.96 16.09 -5.37
CA THR A 461 -11.94 15.11 -5.01
C THR A 461 -12.35 13.72 -5.47
N GLY A 462 -11.43 13.01 -6.13
CA GLY A 462 -11.63 11.67 -6.65
C GLY A 462 -11.28 10.59 -5.63
N ALA A 463 -10.14 10.72 -4.95
CA ALA A 463 -9.72 9.80 -3.90
C ALA A 463 -8.87 10.52 -2.84
N SER A 464 -8.72 9.93 -1.66
CA SER A 464 -7.79 10.41 -0.62
C SER A 464 -7.13 9.27 0.12
N VAL A 465 -5.84 9.40 0.41
CA VAL A 465 -5.10 8.47 1.28
C VAL A 465 -5.25 8.92 2.73
N VAL A 466 -5.84 8.07 3.55
CA VAL A 466 -6.04 8.30 4.98
C VAL A 466 -5.12 7.35 5.75
N ILE A 467 -4.16 7.92 6.48
CA ILE A 467 -3.22 7.20 7.33
C ILE A 467 -3.83 7.07 8.72
N GLY A 468 -3.85 5.85 9.25
CA GLY A 468 -4.37 5.54 10.59
C GLY A 468 -5.85 5.89 10.81
N ASN A 469 -6.65 6.05 9.75
CA ASN A 469 -8.03 6.55 9.76
C ASN A 469 -8.24 7.99 10.26
N GLU A 470 -7.18 8.70 10.64
CA GLU A 470 -7.25 10.03 11.25
C GLU A 470 -6.67 11.13 10.35
N MET A 471 -5.59 10.83 9.61
CA MET A 471 -4.82 11.82 8.88
C MET A 471 -4.99 11.68 7.37
N HIS A 472 -5.47 12.73 6.70
CA HIS A 472 -5.50 12.81 5.24
C HIS A 472 -4.11 13.20 4.72
N ALA A 473 -3.31 12.19 4.35
CA ALA A 473 -1.95 12.42 3.87
C ALA A 473 -1.93 13.01 2.46
N TYR A 474 -2.90 12.62 1.63
CA TYR A 474 -2.96 13.06 0.24
C TYR A 474 -4.38 13.00 -0.32
N VAL A 475 -4.70 13.93 -1.21
CA VAL A 475 -5.98 14.00 -1.91
C VAL A 475 -5.71 14.05 -3.41
N PHE A 476 -6.34 13.14 -4.14
CA PHE A 476 -6.28 13.05 -5.59
C PHE A 476 -7.51 13.76 -6.18
N SER A 477 -7.30 14.92 -6.78
CA SER A 477 -8.20 15.48 -7.79
C SER A 477 -7.59 15.26 -9.18
N LEU A 478 -8.39 15.33 -10.25
CA LEU A 478 -7.85 15.21 -11.61
C LEU A 478 -6.79 16.29 -11.86
N GLN A 479 -7.05 17.52 -11.42
CA GLN A 479 -6.12 18.65 -11.58
C GLN A 479 -4.83 18.45 -10.78
N ASP A 480 -4.93 18.05 -9.52
CA ASP A 480 -3.75 17.83 -8.67
C ASP A 480 -2.93 16.65 -9.17
N THR A 481 -3.59 15.57 -9.63
CA THR A 481 -2.89 14.41 -10.21
C THR A 481 -2.10 14.83 -11.46
N ILE A 482 -2.69 15.62 -12.37
CA ILE A 482 -1.99 16.12 -13.56
C ILE A 482 -0.78 16.99 -13.16
N ARG A 483 -0.96 17.90 -12.22
CA ARG A 483 0.09 18.81 -11.73
C ARG A 483 1.21 18.04 -11.04
N ASP A 484 0.89 17.12 -10.15
CA ASP A 484 1.88 16.38 -9.38
C ASP A 484 2.61 15.34 -10.25
N MET A 485 1.93 14.70 -11.22
CA MET A 485 2.61 13.89 -12.24
C MET A 485 3.56 14.73 -13.11
N TRP A 486 3.18 15.96 -13.45
CA TRP A 486 4.03 16.85 -14.21
C TRP A 486 5.30 17.23 -13.42
N HIS A 487 5.15 17.57 -12.14
CA HIS A 487 6.29 17.88 -11.27
C HIS A 487 7.17 16.67 -10.95
N ALA A 488 6.61 15.46 -10.89
CA ALA A 488 7.35 14.21 -10.74
C ALA A 488 8.09 13.77 -12.03
N GLY A 489 8.10 14.60 -13.08
CA GLY A 489 8.77 14.30 -14.36
C GLY A 489 8.06 13.23 -15.19
N LEU A 490 6.80 12.92 -14.91
CA LEU A 490 5.96 11.97 -15.65
C LEU A 490 5.17 12.70 -16.76
N TYR A 491 5.85 13.49 -17.61
CA TYR A 491 5.21 14.37 -18.58
C TYR A 491 4.26 13.66 -19.55
N LEU A 492 4.69 12.50 -20.09
CA LEU A 492 3.87 11.72 -21.03
C LEU A 492 2.57 11.26 -20.36
N LEU A 493 2.66 10.80 -19.12
CA LEU A 493 1.50 10.31 -18.39
C LEU A 493 0.56 11.45 -17.99
N SER A 494 1.11 12.55 -17.47
CA SER A 494 0.35 13.78 -17.17
C SER A 494 -0.41 14.27 -18.42
N ALA A 495 0.25 14.31 -19.58
CA ALA A 495 -0.37 14.66 -20.84
C ALA A 495 -1.46 13.66 -21.26
N LEU A 496 -1.22 12.35 -21.07
CA LEU A 496 -2.19 11.31 -21.42
C LEU A 496 -3.47 11.46 -20.57
N VAL A 497 -3.34 11.60 -19.25
CA VAL A 497 -4.49 11.78 -18.34
C VAL A 497 -5.23 13.09 -18.66
N LEU A 498 -4.51 14.19 -18.88
CA LEU A 498 -5.11 15.46 -19.28
C LEU A 498 -5.89 15.33 -20.61
N VAL A 499 -5.30 14.68 -21.61
CA VAL A 499 -5.93 14.53 -22.92
C VAL A 499 -7.12 13.59 -22.86
N PHE A 500 -6.97 12.37 -22.33
CA PHE A 500 -8.02 11.35 -22.40
C PHE A 500 -9.13 11.49 -21.35
N SER A 501 -8.84 12.10 -20.20
CA SER A 501 -9.82 12.26 -19.11
C SER A 501 -10.30 13.70 -18.94
N GLY A 502 -9.42 14.67 -19.23
CA GLY A 502 -9.76 16.08 -19.19
C GLY A 502 -10.42 16.57 -20.48
N ILE A 503 -9.74 16.45 -21.62
CA ILE A 503 -10.14 17.15 -22.86
C ILE A 503 -11.04 16.28 -23.76
N TYR A 504 -10.64 15.02 -23.97
CA TYR A 504 -11.25 14.11 -24.93
C TYR A 504 -12.74 13.85 -24.69
N PRO A 505 -13.24 13.68 -23.45
CA PRO A 505 -14.67 13.46 -23.23
C PRO A 505 -15.54 14.61 -23.76
N TYR A 506 -15.09 15.87 -23.61
CA TYR A 506 -15.80 17.02 -24.16
C TYR A 506 -15.71 17.07 -25.69
N VAL A 507 -14.52 16.83 -26.26
CA VAL A 507 -14.34 16.77 -27.73
C VAL A 507 -15.22 15.68 -28.34
N LYS A 508 -15.32 14.51 -27.70
CA LYS A 508 -16.20 13.42 -28.10
C LYS A 508 -17.65 13.87 -28.13
N LEU A 509 -18.16 14.43 -27.03
CA LEU A 509 -19.56 14.85 -26.91
C LEU A 509 -19.93 15.97 -27.90
N LEU A 510 -19.05 16.97 -28.06
CA LEU A 510 -19.24 18.03 -29.06
C LEU A 510 -19.20 17.48 -30.49
N SER A 511 -18.34 16.49 -30.77
CA SER A 511 -18.31 15.83 -32.08
C SER A 511 -19.58 15.03 -32.34
N VAL A 512 -20.10 14.32 -31.33
CA VAL A 512 -21.40 13.62 -31.43
C VAL A 512 -22.51 14.62 -31.78
N LEU A 513 -22.59 15.75 -31.07
CA LEU A 513 -23.58 16.80 -31.36
C LEU A 513 -23.38 17.45 -32.73
N GLY A 514 -22.14 17.74 -33.11
CA GLY A 514 -21.81 18.33 -34.40
C GLY A 514 -22.18 17.43 -35.57
N PHE A 515 -21.83 16.13 -35.52
CA PHE A 515 -22.12 15.21 -36.61
C PHE A 515 -23.59 14.79 -36.67
N THR A 516 -24.26 14.62 -35.52
CA THR A 516 -25.68 14.21 -35.50
C THR A 516 -26.61 15.41 -35.66
N VAL A 517 -26.68 16.28 -34.67
CA VAL A 517 -27.67 17.37 -34.60
C VAL A 517 -27.39 18.47 -35.62
N VAL A 518 -26.13 18.87 -35.82
CA VAL A 518 -25.79 20.02 -36.70
C VAL A 518 -25.64 19.60 -38.15
N ALA A 519 -24.83 18.55 -38.42
CA ALA A 519 -24.51 18.13 -39.78
C ALA A 519 -25.46 17.07 -40.34
N HIS A 520 -26.30 16.44 -39.51
CA HIS A 520 -27.19 15.34 -39.90
C HIS A 520 -26.47 14.17 -40.62
N ARG A 521 -25.22 13.87 -40.22
CA ARG A 521 -24.34 12.82 -40.79
C ARG A 521 -23.94 11.76 -39.75
N PRO A 522 -24.89 10.95 -39.24
CA PRO A 522 -24.64 9.99 -38.16
C PRO A 522 -23.82 8.79 -38.62
N THR A 523 -23.77 8.51 -39.93
CA THR A 523 -23.00 7.42 -40.54
C THR A 523 -21.59 7.85 -40.96
N SER A 524 -21.10 8.98 -40.45
CA SER A 524 -19.72 9.38 -40.76
C SER A 524 -18.74 8.38 -40.13
N PRO A 525 -17.74 7.87 -40.89
CA PRO A 525 -16.76 6.94 -40.35
C PRO A 525 -15.90 7.60 -39.26
N VAL A 526 -15.78 8.93 -39.31
CA VAL A 526 -15.11 9.73 -38.26
C VAL A 526 -15.88 9.62 -36.94
N LEU A 527 -17.21 9.74 -36.94
CA LEU A 527 -18.01 9.59 -35.73
C LEU A 527 -17.92 8.17 -35.15
N THR A 528 -17.95 7.14 -36.01
CA THR A 528 -17.75 5.75 -35.57
C THR A 528 -16.36 5.55 -34.97
N LEU A 529 -15.32 6.14 -35.57
CA LEU A 529 -13.96 6.09 -35.05
C LEU A 529 -13.86 6.77 -33.68
N ILE A 530 -14.42 7.98 -33.54
CA ILE A 530 -14.48 8.73 -32.27
C ILE A 530 -15.21 7.92 -31.20
N ASP A 531 -16.28 7.20 -31.56
CA ASP A 531 -16.99 6.37 -30.60
C ASP A 531 -16.16 5.15 -30.14
N TYR A 532 -15.44 4.50 -31.05
CA TYR A 532 -14.50 3.42 -30.69
C TYR A 532 -13.33 3.89 -29.82
N PHE A 533 -12.81 5.11 -30.06
CA PHE A 533 -11.82 5.70 -29.15
C PHE A 533 -12.43 6.18 -27.82
N GLY A 534 -13.76 6.23 -27.71
CA GLY A 534 -14.50 6.56 -26.49
C GLY A 534 -14.06 5.74 -25.27
N LYS A 535 -13.67 4.48 -25.47
CA LYS A 535 -13.21 3.59 -24.40
C LYS A 535 -11.96 4.05 -23.68
N PHE A 536 -11.08 4.81 -24.34
CA PHE A 536 -9.85 5.31 -23.72
C PHE A 536 -10.12 6.31 -22.59
N SER A 537 -11.33 6.87 -22.50
CA SER A 537 -11.75 7.67 -21.35
C SER A 537 -11.80 6.86 -20.04
N LEU A 538 -11.83 5.51 -20.10
CA LEU A 538 -11.73 4.63 -18.93
C LEU A 538 -10.30 4.46 -18.40
N ILE A 539 -9.29 5.02 -19.09
CA ILE A 539 -7.90 4.82 -18.69
C ILE A 539 -7.63 5.35 -17.28
N ASP A 540 -8.21 6.50 -16.94
CA ASP A 540 -8.07 7.09 -15.62
C ASP A 540 -8.79 6.25 -14.55
N THR A 541 -10.01 5.79 -14.83
CA THR A 541 -10.76 4.88 -13.96
C THR A 541 -9.95 3.63 -13.62
N PHE A 542 -9.35 2.99 -14.61
CA PHE A 542 -8.54 1.80 -14.40
C PHE A 542 -7.18 2.11 -13.78
N SER A 543 -6.55 3.24 -14.12
CA SER A 543 -5.26 3.64 -13.51
C SER A 543 -5.43 3.96 -12.03
N LEU A 544 -6.51 4.64 -11.64
CA LEU A 544 -6.86 4.90 -10.25
C LEU A 544 -7.14 3.59 -9.52
N MET A 545 -7.87 2.65 -10.13
CA MET A 545 -8.12 1.32 -9.55
C MET A 545 -6.81 0.57 -9.25
N VAL A 546 -5.85 0.61 -10.18
CA VAL A 546 -4.51 0.00 -9.99
C VAL A 546 -3.74 0.73 -8.88
N MET A 547 -3.73 2.07 -8.91
CA MET A 547 -3.05 2.90 -7.92
C MET A 547 -3.61 2.72 -6.51
N VAL A 548 -4.94 2.75 -6.35
CA VAL A 548 -5.65 2.51 -5.08
C VAL A 548 -5.27 1.15 -4.50
N SER A 549 -5.27 0.11 -5.35
CA SER A 549 -4.92 -1.26 -4.93
C SER A 549 -3.46 -1.41 -4.50
N GLY A 550 -2.57 -0.58 -5.05
CA GLY A 550 -1.14 -0.54 -4.75
C GLY A 550 -0.79 0.31 -3.52
N LEU A 551 -1.53 1.40 -3.29
CA LEU A 551 -1.34 2.30 -2.13
C LEU A 551 -2.04 1.79 -0.86
N GLU A 552 -3.02 0.90 -0.99
CA GLU A 552 -3.72 0.34 0.16
C GLU A 552 -2.81 -0.63 0.95
N ILE A 553 -2.40 -0.16 2.13
CA ILE A 553 -1.67 -0.95 3.11
C ILE A 553 -2.62 -1.27 4.25
N ARG A 554 -3.01 -2.54 4.36
CA ARG A 554 -3.93 -3.02 5.40
C ARG A 554 -3.49 -2.50 6.77
N ASN A 555 -4.44 -1.93 7.51
CA ASN A 555 -4.26 -1.36 8.85
C ASN A 555 -3.43 -0.07 8.95
N ILE A 556 -2.78 0.39 7.87
CA ILE A 556 -1.89 1.56 7.89
C ILE A 556 -2.44 2.71 7.08
N ALA A 557 -2.59 2.50 5.79
CA ALA A 557 -3.01 3.50 4.82
C ALA A 557 -4.24 2.99 4.08
N ASP A 558 -5.37 3.68 4.28
CA ASP A 558 -6.63 3.38 3.62
C ASP A 558 -6.88 4.42 2.52
N VAL A 559 -7.14 3.96 1.29
CA VAL A 559 -7.46 4.86 0.19
C VAL A 559 -8.98 4.94 0.05
N ARG A 560 -9.55 6.09 0.38
CA ARG A 560 -10.98 6.36 0.28
C ARG A 560 -11.29 6.95 -1.09
N ILE A 561 -12.19 6.30 -1.83
CA ILE A 561 -12.72 6.80 -3.09
C ILE A 561 -13.92 7.70 -2.80
N HIS A 562 -13.91 8.90 -3.37
CA HIS A 562 -14.91 9.93 -3.17
C HIS A 562 -15.89 10.01 -4.33
N ARG A 563 -16.95 10.80 -4.16
CA ARG A 563 -18.04 10.93 -5.15
C ARG A 563 -17.57 11.44 -6.51
N GLY A 564 -16.53 12.28 -6.54
CA GLY A 564 -15.97 12.83 -7.78
C GLY A 564 -15.55 11.74 -8.76
N PHE A 565 -14.97 10.64 -8.25
CA PHE A 565 -14.57 9.50 -9.08
C PHE A 565 -15.77 8.76 -9.69
N TYR A 566 -16.80 8.47 -8.89
CA TYR A 566 -17.99 7.80 -9.40
C TYR A 566 -18.73 8.64 -10.45
N LEU A 567 -18.79 9.97 -10.26
CA LEU A 567 -19.36 10.87 -11.27
C LEU A 567 -18.56 10.83 -12.59
N PHE A 568 -17.22 10.76 -12.54
CA PHE A 568 -16.39 10.56 -13.72
C PHE A 568 -16.73 9.26 -14.45
N MET A 569 -16.79 8.17 -13.69
CA MET A 569 -17.05 6.83 -14.18
C MET A 569 -18.44 6.74 -14.82
N TYR A 570 -19.48 7.25 -14.15
CA TYR A 570 -20.84 7.27 -14.71
C TYR A 570 -20.93 8.20 -15.92
N GLY A 571 -20.30 9.38 -15.89
CA GLY A 571 -20.21 10.27 -17.06
C GLY A 571 -19.58 9.57 -18.27
N THR A 572 -18.54 8.77 -18.02
CA THR A 572 -17.88 7.96 -19.05
C THR A 572 -18.80 6.89 -19.63
N ILE A 573 -19.45 6.08 -18.78
CA ILE A 573 -20.41 5.03 -19.19
C ILE A 573 -21.56 5.63 -20.00
N VAL A 574 -22.16 6.72 -19.51
CA VAL A 574 -23.27 7.39 -20.20
C VAL A 574 -22.79 7.99 -21.52
N SER A 575 -21.58 8.56 -21.60
CA SER A 575 -21.04 9.07 -22.88
C SER A 575 -20.79 7.96 -23.91
N MET A 576 -20.46 6.73 -23.48
CA MET A 576 -20.37 5.57 -24.36
C MET A 576 -21.75 5.15 -24.85
N ALA A 577 -22.75 5.13 -23.96
CA ALA A 577 -24.12 4.82 -24.34
C ALA A 577 -24.70 5.85 -25.32
N VAL A 578 -24.49 7.15 -25.07
CA VAL A 578 -24.92 8.25 -25.94
C VAL A 578 -24.21 8.20 -27.29
N GLY A 579 -22.90 7.93 -27.32
CA GLY A 579 -22.13 7.77 -28.57
C GLY A 579 -22.64 6.61 -29.43
N ASN A 580 -22.88 5.45 -28.82
CA ASN A 580 -23.45 4.30 -29.50
C ASN A 580 -24.89 4.56 -29.98
N TYR A 581 -25.72 5.22 -29.16
CA TYR A 581 -27.07 5.61 -29.55
C TYR A 581 -27.04 6.53 -30.78
N ALA A 582 -26.13 7.52 -30.78
CA ALA A 582 -25.93 8.46 -31.87
C ALA A 582 -25.49 7.79 -33.18
N THR A 583 -24.61 6.79 -33.13
CA THR A 583 -24.12 6.09 -34.33
C THR A 583 -25.09 5.02 -34.84
N MET A 584 -25.81 4.34 -33.94
CA MET A 584 -26.63 3.17 -34.30
C MET A 584 -28.11 3.44 -34.42
N LEU A 585 -28.70 4.17 -33.47
CA LEU A 585 -30.15 4.26 -33.31
C LEU A 585 -30.72 5.59 -33.77
N TRP A 586 -29.98 6.69 -33.63
CA TRP A 586 -30.46 8.01 -34.00
C TRP A 586 -30.86 8.07 -35.48
N ARG A 587 -32.09 8.54 -35.73
CA ARG A 587 -32.73 8.59 -37.05
C ARG A 587 -32.67 7.29 -37.86
N ARG A 588 -32.65 6.14 -37.18
CA ARG A 588 -32.74 4.83 -37.85
C ARG A 588 -34.07 4.70 -38.61
N GLY A 589 -34.00 4.19 -39.85
CA GLY A 589 -35.16 4.04 -40.73
C GLY A 589 -35.62 5.33 -41.39
N THR A 590 -34.73 6.32 -41.57
CA THR A 590 -35.05 7.57 -42.28
C THR A 590 -34.24 7.70 -43.57
N THR A 591 -34.72 8.50 -44.51
CA THR A 591 -34.04 8.76 -45.80
C THR A 591 -32.62 9.31 -45.66
N LEU A 592 -32.31 10.01 -44.56
CA LEU A 592 -30.95 10.46 -44.23
C LEU A 592 -29.93 9.32 -44.21
N ARG A 593 -30.36 8.11 -43.83
CA ARG A 593 -29.50 6.92 -43.79
C ARG A 593 -29.59 6.08 -45.06
N SER A 594 -30.65 6.24 -45.85
CA SER A 594 -30.96 5.42 -47.03
C SER A 594 -30.22 5.85 -48.30
N LYS A 595 -29.81 7.12 -48.42
CA LYS A 595 -29.13 7.66 -49.62
C LYS A 595 -27.82 6.95 -50.02
N GLY A 596 -27.30 6.03 -49.21
CA GLY A 596 -26.08 5.25 -49.52
C GLY A 596 -26.30 3.85 -50.08
N LEU A 597 -27.54 3.35 -50.20
CA LEU A 597 -27.79 1.93 -50.44
C LEU A 597 -28.61 1.60 -51.71
N GLY A 598 -29.12 2.57 -52.47
CA GLY A 598 -30.24 2.31 -53.39
C GLY A 598 -30.20 2.86 -54.82
N GLU A 599 -29.14 3.50 -55.30
CA GLU A 599 -29.15 4.10 -56.66
C GLU A 599 -28.47 3.24 -57.75
N GLY A 600 -27.99 2.03 -57.41
CA GLY A 600 -27.17 1.22 -58.33
C GLY A 600 -27.86 0.05 -59.05
N GLU A 601 -29.12 -0.28 -58.76
CA GLU A 601 -29.71 -1.55 -59.24
C GLU A 601 -31.13 -1.45 -59.85
N SER A 602 -31.70 -0.25 -60.01
CA SER A 602 -33.07 -0.10 -60.54
C SER A 602 -33.19 0.76 -61.81
N SER A 603 -32.14 0.83 -62.63
CA SER A 603 -32.16 1.55 -63.92
C SER A 603 -31.61 0.70 -65.08
N SER A 604 -32.23 -0.46 -65.35
CA SER A 604 -32.16 -1.09 -66.68
C SER A 604 -33.29 -2.10 -66.94
N SER A 605 -34.55 -1.66 -66.95
CA SER A 605 -35.59 -2.25 -67.84
C SER A 605 -36.88 -1.41 -67.82
N SER A 606 -36.87 -0.27 -68.50
CA SER A 606 -38.11 0.25 -69.11
C SER A 606 -37.72 0.96 -70.39
N THR A 607 -37.68 0.18 -71.47
CA THR A 607 -37.89 0.67 -72.82
C THR A 607 -39.23 1.41 -72.85
N ALA A 608 -39.13 2.70 -73.14
CA ALA A 608 -40.23 3.51 -73.61
C ALA A 608 -40.66 3.02 -75.01
N ASP A 609 -41.97 2.90 -75.24
CA ASP A 609 -42.62 3.11 -76.53
C ASP A 609 -44.14 3.33 -76.31
N GLY A 610 -44.67 4.38 -76.96
CA GLY A 610 -46.11 4.67 -77.22
C GLY A 610 -46.90 5.29 -76.05
N GLU A 611 -47.12 6.62 -75.97
CA GLU A 611 -48.16 7.38 -76.69
C GLU A 611 -49.52 6.66 -76.80
N ASP A 612 -50.49 6.98 -75.93
CA ASP A 612 -51.68 7.75 -76.34
C ASP A 612 -52.63 8.09 -75.17
N ALA A 613 -53.39 9.15 -75.38
CA ALA A 613 -54.23 9.86 -74.43
C ALA A 613 -55.54 9.13 -74.03
N GLY A 614 -56.03 9.41 -72.81
CA GLY A 614 -57.42 9.15 -72.41
C GLY A 614 -57.66 9.28 -70.90
N PRO A 615 -58.58 10.14 -70.42
CA PRO A 615 -58.91 10.26 -69.01
C PRO A 615 -60.18 9.45 -68.69
N ALA A 616 -60.16 8.61 -67.65
CA ALA A 616 -61.37 8.32 -66.86
C ALA A 616 -61.12 7.33 -65.71
N THR A 617 -61.73 7.69 -64.59
CA THR A 617 -62.42 6.82 -63.63
C THR A 617 -61.62 5.92 -62.68
N ALA A 618 -61.78 6.28 -61.40
CA ALA A 618 -61.66 5.44 -60.24
C ALA A 618 -62.35 4.09 -60.41
N ARG A 619 -61.68 3.01 -60.00
CA ARG A 619 -62.34 1.75 -59.67
C ARG A 619 -61.56 1.00 -58.58
N GLN A 620 -62.24 0.78 -57.46
CA GLN A 620 -61.85 -0.14 -56.39
C GLN A 620 -61.58 -1.54 -56.95
N ARG A 621 -60.61 -2.24 -56.34
CA ARG A 621 -60.63 -3.70 -56.34
C ARG A 621 -60.10 -4.26 -55.03
N GLU A 622 -61.01 -4.95 -54.36
CA GLU A 622 -60.80 -5.93 -53.30
C GLU A 622 -59.99 -7.15 -53.78
N PRO A 623 -59.44 -7.95 -52.85
CA PRO A 623 -58.57 -9.08 -53.15
C PRO A 623 -59.38 -10.33 -53.48
N THR A 624 -58.88 -11.15 -54.39
CA THR A 624 -59.41 -12.50 -54.62
C THR A 624 -58.25 -13.49 -54.59
N GLU A 625 -58.23 -14.28 -53.51
CA GLU A 625 -57.59 -15.59 -53.47
C GLU A 625 -58.17 -16.48 -54.56
N GLN A 626 -57.34 -17.25 -55.26
CA GLN A 626 -57.73 -18.60 -55.65
C GLN A 626 -56.51 -19.48 -55.98
N ILE A 627 -56.73 -20.74 -55.61
CA ILE A 627 -55.85 -21.90 -55.52
C ILE A 627 -55.68 -22.57 -56.90
N SER A 628 -54.47 -23.11 -57.17
CA SER A 628 -53.99 -24.28 -57.97
C SER A 628 -54.92 -24.97 -59.02
N PRO A 629 -54.45 -25.78 -60.02
CA PRO A 629 -53.23 -26.62 -60.03
C PRO A 629 -52.54 -26.88 -61.41
N LEU A 630 -51.52 -27.76 -61.34
CA LEU A 630 -50.78 -28.50 -62.39
C LEU A 630 -51.38 -28.58 -63.81
N SER A 631 -50.51 -28.48 -64.83
CA SER A 631 -50.38 -29.49 -65.90
C SER A 631 -49.13 -29.28 -66.75
N ASN A 632 -48.57 -30.40 -67.21
CA ASN A 632 -47.35 -30.63 -67.97
C ASN A 632 -47.39 -30.10 -69.43
N GLY A 633 -46.21 -29.98 -70.05
CA GLY A 633 -46.07 -29.99 -71.51
C GLY A 633 -44.69 -29.50 -71.98
N ALA A 634 -43.93 -30.39 -72.60
CA ALA A 634 -42.55 -30.22 -73.07
C ALA A 634 -42.42 -29.39 -74.36
N ASP A 635 -41.29 -28.70 -74.57
CA ASP A 635 -40.25 -29.12 -75.55
C ASP A 635 -39.13 -28.08 -75.76
N ILE A 636 -37.90 -28.56 -75.56
CA ILE A 636 -36.68 -28.48 -76.40
C ILE A 636 -36.44 -27.19 -77.22
N GLN A 637 -35.35 -26.46 -76.92
CA GLN A 637 -34.25 -26.30 -77.90
C GLN A 637 -32.90 -25.86 -77.31
N ASN A 638 -31.88 -26.44 -77.94
CA ASN A 638 -30.45 -26.45 -77.65
C ASN A 638 -29.75 -25.08 -77.60
N GLY A 639 -28.73 -25.01 -76.74
CA GLY A 639 -27.68 -24.00 -76.80
C GLY A 639 -26.62 -24.19 -75.72
N THR A 640 -25.67 -25.11 -75.93
CA THR A 640 -24.34 -25.04 -75.29
C THR A 640 -23.48 -24.06 -76.09
N PRO A 641 -22.67 -23.21 -75.44
CA PRO A 641 -21.35 -23.64 -74.98
C PRO A 641 -21.05 -23.15 -73.54
N ALA A 642 -20.51 -24.04 -72.69
CA ALA A 642 -19.10 -24.07 -72.29
C ALA A 642 -18.70 -22.95 -71.29
N GLU A 643 -18.06 -23.41 -70.20
CA GLU A 643 -17.00 -22.67 -69.49
C GLU A 643 -17.41 -21.62 -68.43
N HIS A 644 -18.03 -22.04 -67.31
CA HIS A 644 -17.88 -21.36 -66.00
C HIS A 644 -18.31 -22.25 -64.80
N GLN A 645 -17.82 -23.50 -64.75
CA GLN A 645 -18.06 -24.41 -63.60
C GLN A 645 -16.83 -24.63 -62.67
N GLY A 646 -15.72 -23.91 -62.90
CA GLY A 646 -14.48 -24.06 -62.12
C GLY A 646 -14.44 -23.34 -60.76
N GLU A 647 -15.22 -22.27 -60.54
CA GLU A 647 -15.03 -21.39 -59.36
C GLU A 647 -15.88 -21.73 -58.12
N ARG A 648 -16.86 -22.65 -58.20
CA ARG A 648 -17.74 -22.93 -57.04
C ARG A 648 -17.08 -23.75 -55.93
N LYS A 649 -16.03 -24.54 -56.21
CA LYS A 649 -15.37 -25.37 -55.18
C LYS A 649 -14.42 -24.59 -54.26
N GLY A 650 -13.85 -23.47 -54.70
CA GLY A 650 -12.95 -22.65 -53.87
C GLY A 650 -13.64 -21.87 -52.73
N GLY A 651 -14.93 -21.59 -52.87
CA GLY A 651 -15.70 -20.80 -51.90
C GLY A 651 -16.03 -21.53 -50.58
N ALA A 652 -16.22 -22.86 -50.62
CA ALA A 652 -16.55 -23.65 -49.44
C ALA A 652 -15.36 -23.78 -48.48
N LEU A 653 -14.16 -24.01 -49.01
CA LEU A 653 -12.93 -24.12 -48.22
C LEU A 653 -12.58 -22.79 -47.52
N ARG A 654 -12.70 -21.66 -48.25
CA ARG A 654 -12.49 -20.32 -47.67
C ARG A 654 -13.50 -19.98 -46.58
N LYS A 655 -14.76 -20.37 -46.73
CA LYS A 655 -15.79 -20.19 -45.70
C LYS A 655 -15.49 -21.03 -44.46
N GLY A 656 -15.12 -22.30 -44.63
CA GLY A 656 -14.73 -23.18 -43.51
C GLY A 656 -13.54 -22.64 -42.73
N LEU A 657 -12.47 -22.23 -43.42
CA LEU A 657 -11.28 -21.65 -42.80
C LEU A 657 -11.60 -20.37 -42.01
N PHE A 658 -12.48 -19.51 -42.54
CA PHE A 658 -12.92 -18.30 -41.85
C PHE A 658 -13.69 -18.60 -40.56
N TRP A 659 -14.59 -19.59 -40.58
CA TRP A 659 -15.32 -20.02 -39.38
C TRP A 659 -14.39 -20.66 -38.34
N CYS A 660 -13.41 -21.47 -38.76
CA CYS A 660 -12.40 -22.04 -37.86
C CYS A 660 -11.52 -20.95 -37.23
N PHE A 661 -10.99 -20.02 -38.01
CA PHE A 661 -10.17 -18.90 -37.50
C PHE A 661 -10.94 -18.05 -36.49
N ARG A 662 -12.22 -17.79 -36.78
CA ARG A 662 -13.10 -17.07 -35.86
C ARG A 662 -13.37 -17.84 -34.59
N GLY A 663 -13.73 -19.12 -34.68
CA GLY A 663 -13.98 -19.97 -33.51
C GLY A 663 -12.76 -20.03 -32.60
N PHE A 664 -11.56 -20.18 -33.19
CA PHE A 664 -10.30 -20.12 -32.46
C PHE A 664 -10.08 -18.76 -31.79
N SER A 665 -10.25 -17.65 -32.51
CA SER A 665 -10.06 -16.31 -31.95
C SER A 665 -11.02 -16.02 -30.79
N THR A 666 -12.28 -16.47 -30.89
CA THR A 666 -13.26 -16.34 -29.82
C THR A 666 -12.85 -17.16 -28.59
N MET A 667 -12.39 -18.40 -28.77
CA MET A 667 -11.90 -19.22 -27.65
C MET A 667 -10.67 -18.58 -26.98
N VAL A 668 -9.73 -18.06 -27.76
CA VAL A 668 -8.55 -17.35 -27.24
C VAL A 668 -8.98 -16.15 -26.39
N VAL A 669 -9.92 -15.33 -26.86
CA VAL A 669 -10.42 -14.15 -26.12
C VAL A 669 -11.14 -14.55 -24.84
N ILE A 670 -12.01 -15.58 -24.88
CA ILE A 670 -12.72 -16.08 -23.69
C ILE A 670 -11.72 -16.62 -22.67
N THR A 671 -10.82 -17.52 -23.08
CA THR A 671 -9.84 -18.13 -22.19
C THR A 671 -8.88 -17.08 -21.63
N GLY A 672 -8.35 -16.17 -22.45
CA GLY A 672 -7.45 -15.11 -22.00
C GLY A 672 -8.11 -14.15 -21.02
N SER A 673 -9.39 -13.80 -21.25
CA SER A 673 -10.15 -12.96 -20.32
C SER A 673 -10.38 -13.69 -18.99
N ILE A 674 -10.89 -14.93 -19.01
CA ILE A 674 -11.14 -15.70 -17.77
C ILE A 674 -9.85 -15.92 -16.97
N LEU A 675 -8.73 -16.23 -17.64
CA LEU A 675 -7.44 -16.42 -16.97
C LEU A 675 -6.98 -15.17 -16.22
N ALA A 676 -7.14 -13.98 -16.78
CA ALA A 676 -6.78 -12.73 -16.11
C ALA A 676 -7.64 -12.45 -14.86
N TRP A 677 -8.89 -12.91 -14.83
CA TRP A 677 -9.80 -12.77 -13.68
C TRP A 677 -9.47 -13.72 -12.54
N VAL A 678 -9.12 -14.98 -12.86
CA VAL A 678 -8.88 -16.03 -11.86
C VAL A 678 -7.44 -16.00 -11.37
N LEU A 679 -6.47 -15.80 -12.26
CA LEU A 679 -5.05 -15.87 -11.93
C LEU A 679 -4.48 -14.49 -11.53
N PRO A 680 -3.45 -14.47 -10.67
CA PRO A 680 -2.75 -13.22 -10.36
C PRO A 680 -2.17 -12.58 -11.62
N SER A 681 -2.52 -11.31 -11.84
CA SER A 681 -2.12 -10.53 -13.02
C SER A 681 -1.05 -9.49 -12.68
N ILE A 682 -1.01 -9.02 -11.43
CA ILE A 682 -0.04 -8.03 -10.95
C ILE A 682 0.58 -8.56 -9.66
N ARG A 683 1.89 -8.35 -9.48
CA ARG A 683 2.59 -8.60 -8.23
C ARG A 683 3.25 -7.32 -7.75
N TYR A 684 2.93 -6.91 -6.53
CA TYR A 684 3.62 -5.83 -5.83
C TYR A 684 4.62 -6.46 -4.87
N ASP A 685 5.90 -6.16 -5.06
CA ASP A 685 6.96 -6.48 -4.12
C ASP A 685 7.26 -5.19 -3.33
N ILE A 686 7.18 -5.27 -2.01
CA ILE A 686 7.46 -4.16 -1.11
C ILE A 686 8.84 -4.40 -0.51
N ASP A 687 9.70 -3.41 -0.64
CA ASP A 687 11.07 -3.35 -0.16
C ASP A 687 11.20 -2.27 0.93
N GLY A 688 12.31 -2.31 1.66
CA GLY A 688 12.59 -1.40 2.79
C GLY A 688 11.94 -1.81 4.11
N LEU A 689 11.92 -0.89 5.07
CA LEU A 689 11.35 -1.10 6.42
C LEU A 689 9.86 -1.43 6.40
N ALA A 690 9.14 -1.02 5.37
CA ALA A 690 7.72 -1.32 5.19
C ALA A 690 7.39 -2.81 5.18
N ARG A 691 8.36 -3.68 4.85
CA ARG A 691 8.23 -5.15 4.94
C ARG A 691 7.92 -5.65 6.35
N LEU A 692 8.23 -4.89 7.39
CA LEU A 692 7.81 -5.22 8.77
C LEU A 692 6.29 -5.17 8.94
N LEU A 693 5.66 -4.25 8.23
CA LEU A 693 4.27 -3.89 8.43
C LEU A 693 3.37 -4.55 7.38
N VAL A 694 3.95 -4.90 6.22
CA VAL A 694 3.23 -5.44 5.06
C VAL A 694 3.94 -6.70 4.56
N PRO A 695 3.20 -7.75 4.16
CA PRO A 695 3.83 -8.91 3.54
C PRO A 695 4.72 -8.50 2.36
N PRO A 696 5.87 -9.18 2.16
CA PRO A 696 6.91 -8.76 1.21
C PRO A 696 6.42 -8.77 -0.25
N SER A 697 5.41 -9.57 -0.56
CA SER A 697 4.79 -9.57 -1.88
C SER A 697 3.28 -9.75 -1.80
N LYS A 698 2.54 -8.94 -2.55
CA LYS A 698 1.09 -9.01 -2.71
C LYS A 698 0.77 -9.29 -4.18
N SER A 699 0.26 -10.49 -4.47
CA SER A 699 -0.21 -10.83 -5.81
C SER A 699 -1.71 -10.53 -5.93
N LEU A 700 -2.10 -9.84 -7.00
CA LEU A 700 -3.47 -9.41 -7.24
C LEU A 700 -3.98 -10.01 -8.55
N SER A 701 -5.07 -10.75 -8.48
CA SER A 701 -5.90 -11.07 -9.63
C SER A 701 -6.74 -9.86 -10.02
N LEU A 702 -7.28 -9.84 -11.25
CA LEU A 702 -8.14 -8.76 -11.72
C LEU A 702 -9.44 -8.68 -10.88
N TRP A 703 -9.93 -9.81 -10.35
CA TRP A 703 -11.00 -9.84 -9.34
C TRP A 703 -10.65 -9.06 -8.07
N THR A 704 -9.44 -9.29 -7.53
CA THR A 704 -9.00 -8.61 -6.31
C THR A 704 -8.77 -7.12 -6.55
N LEU A 705 -8.28 -6.78 -7.75
CA LEU A 705 -8.08 -5.41 -8.21
C LEU A 705 -9.43 -4.68 -8.35
N SER A 706 -10.44 -5.31 -8.95
CA SER A 706 -11.74 -4.68 -9.23
C SER A 706 -12.65 -4.59 -8.01
N THR A 707 -12.47 -5.48 -7.03
CA THR A 707 -13.11 -5.40 -5.71
C THR A 707 -12.38 -4.48 -4.74
N LEU A 708 -11.24 -3.90 -5.13
CA LEU A 708 -10.38 -3.05 -4.28
C LEU A 708 -10.15 -3.69 -2.90
N GLY A 709 -9.72 -4.96 -2.89
CA GLY A 709 -9.48 -5.68 -1.65
C GLY A 709 -10.72 -6.16 -0.89
N GLY A 710 -11.91 -6.12 -1.51
CA GLY A 710 -13.18 -6.59 -0.91
C GLY A 710 -14.05 -5.48 -0.34
N ARG A 711 -13.89 -4.23 -0.78
CA ARG A 711 -14.64 -3.08 -0.27
C ARG A 711 -16.07 -3.09 -0.79
N SER A 712 -17.06 -2.85 0.08
CA SER A 712 -18.48 -2.80 -0.31
C SER A 712 -18.79 -1.73 -1.38
N ASN A 713 -18.05 -0.63 -1.36
CA ASN A 713 -18.25 0.50 -2.27
C ASN A 713 -17.58 0.27 -3.64
N ALA A 714 -16.87 -0.85 -3.83
CA ALA A 714 -16.20 -1.19 -5.09
C ALA A 714 -17.10 -1.93 -6.08
N ASN A 715 -18.35 -2.22 -5.73
CA ASN A 715 -19.27 -2.98 -6.58
C ASN A 715 -19.47 -2.36 -7.97
N ASP A 716 -19.54 -1.04 -8.08
CA ASP A 716 -19.69 -0.38 -9.39
C ASP A 716 -18.46 -0.57 -10.28
N ILE A 717 -17.26 -0.53 -9.70
CA ILE A 717 -15.99 -0.75 -10.41
C ILE A 717 -15.89 -2.22 -10.84
N LEU A 718 -16.30 -3.16 -9.97
CA LEU A 718 -16.40 -4.57 -10.30
C LEU A 718 -17.36 -4.80 -11.48
N VAL A 719 -18.58 -4.25 -11.43
CA VAL A 719 -19.56 -4.41 -12.50
C VAL A 719 -19.05 -3.81 -13.81
N LEU A 720 -18.46 -2.61 -13.76
CA LEU A 720 -17.89 -1.96 -14.94
C LEU A 720 -16.76 -2.77 -15.56
N SER A 721 -15.80 -3.22 -14.75
CA SER A 721 -14.66 -4.02 -15.23
C SER A 721 -15.11 -5.38 -15.75
N LEU A 722 -16.01 -6.08 -15.06
CA LEU A 722 -16.59 -7.34 -15.49
C LEU A 722 -17.30 -7.17 -16.84
N PHE A 723 -18.10 -6.12 -17.01
CA PHE A 723 -18.76 -5.85 -18.26
C PHE A 723 -17.78 -5.52 -19.40
N THR A 724 -16.86 -4.58 -19.19
CA THR A 724 -16.00 -4.03 -20.26
C THR A 724 -14.79 -4.89 -20.60
N VAL A 725 -14.30 -5.72 -19.67
CA VAL A 725 -13.10 -6.55 -19.84
C VAL A 725 -13.42 -8.02 -20.07
N LEU A 726 -14.51 -8.54 -19.48
CA LEU A 726 -14.90 -9.94 -19.66
C LEU A 726 -16.05 -10.08 -20.65
N PHE A 727 -17.23 -9.53 -20.35
CA PHE A 727 -18.41 -9.81 -21.14
C PHE A 727 -18.39 -9.17 -22.52
N ALA A 728 -18.12 -7.87 -22.63
CA ALA A 728 -18.18 -7.16 -23.90
C ALA A 728 -17.20 -7.74 -24.95
N PRO A 729 -15.92 -8.02 -24.65
CA PRO A 729 -15.01 -8.66 -25.60
C PRO A 729 -15.45 -10.06 -26.03
N CYS A 730 -15.94 -10.88 -25.08
CA CYS A 730 -16.39 -12.24 -25.36
C CYS A 730 -17.63 -12.25 -26.25
N PHE A 731 -18.64 -11.43 -25.92
CA PHE A 731 -19.87 -11.33 -26.71
C PHE A 731 -19.61 -10.68 -28.08
N TYR A 732 -18.76 -9.67 -28.16
CA TYR A 732 -18.37 -9.05 -29.42
C TYR A 732 -17.77 -10.09 -30.37
N MET A 733 -16.81 -10.89 -29.90
CA MET A 733 -16.16 -11.93 -30.72
C MET A 733 -17.11 -13.09 -31.07
N ALA A 734 -17.93 -13.53 -30.13
CA ALA A 734 -18.90 -14.60 -30.35
C ALA A 734 -19.96 -14.19 -31.39
N LEU A 735 -20.47 -12.95 -31.31
CA LEU A 735 -21.62 -12.49 -32.09
C LEU A 735 -21.25 -11.56 -33.26
N PHE A 736 -19.96 -11.36 -33.53
CA PHE A 736 -19.48 -10.59 -34.68
C PHE A 736 -20.15 -11.04 -36.00
N PRO A 737 -20.44 -10.18 -36.97
CA PRO A 737 -20.50 -8.73 -36.92
C PRO A 737 -21.86 -8.18 -36.39
N ARG A 738 -22.78 -9.02 -35.89
CA ARG A 738 -24.16 -8.60 -35.54
C ARG A 738 -24.22 -7.60 -34.38
N PHE A 739 -23.21 -7.59 -33.51
CA PHE A 739 -23.15 -6.73 -32.33
C PHE A 739 -21.95 -5.77 -32.38
N SER A 740 -21.84 -4.97 -33.45
CA SER A 740 -20.82 -3.92 -33.54
C SER A 740 -20.92 -2.87 -32.41
N PHE A 741 -22.07 -2.79 -31.72
CA PHE A 741 -22.28 -1.97 -30.52
C PHE A 741 -21.23 -2.27 -29.44
N LEU A 742 -20.93 -3.55 -29.21
CA LEU A 742 -20.04 -3.97 -28.14
C LEU A 742 -18.58 -3.61 -28.40
N ALA A 743 -18.19 -3.27 -29.64
CA ALA A 743 -16.82 -2.87 -29.97
C ALA A 743 -16.37 -1.64 -29.17
N ALA A 744 -17.26 -0.66 -28.96
CA ALA A 744 -16.98 0.53 -28.16
C ALA A 744 -16.85 0.25 -26.66
N TRP A 745 -17.34 -0.91 -26.18
CA TRP A 745 -17.30 -1.32 -24.77
C TRP A 745 -16.16 -2.29 -24.45
N CYS A 746 -15.45 -2.80 -25.46
CA CYS A 746 -14.31 -3.69 -25.29
C CYS A 746 -13.08 -2.90 -24.79
N ALA A 747 -12.91 -2.81 -23.47
CA ALA A 747 -11.88 -1.98 -22.82
C ALA A 747 -10.71 -2.78 -22.24
N ALA A 748 -10.51 -4.04 -22.66
CA ALA A 748 -9.41 -4.88 -22.21
C ALA A 748 -8.02 -4.26 -22.54
N ASP A 749 -7.87 -3.66 -23.72
CA ASP A 749 -6.67 -2.89 -24.10
C ASP A 749 -6.44 -1.69 -23.18
N VAL A 750 -7.51 -0.94 -22.87
CA VAL A 750 -7.44 0.22 -21.99
C VAL A 750 -7.00 -0.19 -20.60
N LEU A 751 -7.51 -1.31 -20.08
CA LEU A 751 -7.05 -1.86 -18.80
C LEU A 751 -5.57 -2.24 -18.84
N VAL A 752 -5.10 -2.94 -19.88
CA VAL A 752 -3.68 -3.31 -20.00
C VAL A 752 -2.79 -2.07 -20.00
N ILE A 753 -3.14 -1.06 -20.78
CA ILE A 753 -2.41 0.21 -20.82
C ILE A 753 -2.47 0.90 -19.45
N ALA A 754 -3.64 0.94 -18.81
CA ALA A 754 -3.82 1.52 -17.48
C ALA A 754 -3.02 0.77 -16.40
N CYS A 755 -2.86 -0.55 -16.50
CA CYS A 755 -1.97 -1.32 -15.63
C CYS A 755 -0.53 -0.89 -15.83
N VAL A 756 -0.02 -0.87 -17.07
CA VAL A 756 1.36 -0.43 -17.35
C VAL A 756 1.59 0.99 -16.82
N VAL A 757 0.68 1.89 -17.16
CA VAL A 757 0.69 3.29 -16.72
C VAL A 757 0.65 3.40 -15.20
N GLY A 758 -0.31 2.78 -14.53
CA GLY A 758 -0.49 2.84 -13.09
C GLY A 758 0.70 2.26 -12.32
N LEU A 759 1.33 1.20 -12.84
CA LEU A 759 2.55 0.65 -12.25
C LEU A 759 3.74 1.60 -12.40
N THR A 760 3.93 2.22 -13.57
CA THR A 760 4.99 3.23 -13.76
C THR A 760 4.76 4.47 -12.89
N GLN A 761 3.49 4.86 -12.71
CA GLN A 761 3.08 5.97 -11.88
C GLN A 761 3.37 5.69 -10.41
N LEU A 762 2.98 4.51 -9.90
CA LEU A 762 3.11 4.18 -8.48
C LEU A 762 4.57 4.29 -8.00
N HIS A 763 5.54 3.77 -8.75
CA HIS A 763 6.95 3.82 -8.37
C HIS A 763 7.47 5.26 -8.24
N ARG A 764 7.25 6.11 -9.26
CA ARG A 764 7.70 7.51 -9.23
C ARG A 764 6.89 8.37 -8.27
N PHE A 765 5.60 8.09 -8.14
CA PHE A 765 4.71 8.80 -7.23
C PHE A 765 5.10 8.55 -5.78
N VAL A 766 5.42 7.31 -5.42
CA VAL A 766 5.93 6.97 -4.08
C VAL A 766 7.23 7.71 -3.79
N GLY A 767 8.18 7.73 -4.75
CA GLY A 767 9.43 8.49 -4.60
C GLY A 767 9.19 10.00 -4.45
N PHE A 768 8.25 10.57 -5.21
CA PHE A 768 7.85 11.98 -5.09
C PHE A 768 7.18 12.29 -3.75
N MET A 769 6.33 11.40 -3.26
CA MET A 769 5.56 11.57 -2.02
C MET A 769 6.43 11.43 -0.77
N LEU A 770 7.36 10.49 -0.77
CA LEU A 770 8.22 10.21 0.38
C LEU A 770 9.54 10.98 0.33
N GLY A 771 9.97 11.47 -0.83
CA GLY A 771 11.27 12.07 -1.07
C GLY A 771 12.36 11.01 -1.34
N GLU A 772 13.43 11.42 -2.03
CA GLU A 772 14.53 10.52 -2.44
C GLU A 772 15.23 9.84 -1.24
N SER A 773 15.24 10.48 -0.07
CA SER A 773 15.86 9.92 1.15
C SER A 773 15.07 8.79 1.80
N MET A 774 13.85 8.51 1.35
CA MET A 774 12.95 7.53 1.97
C MET A 774 12.88 6.20 1.22
N GLU A 775 13.70 6.00 0.19
CA GLU A 775 13.76 4.72 -0.54
C GLU A 775 14.11 3.53 0.39
N ASP A 776 14.93 3.77 1.43
CA ASP A 776 15.25 2.78 2.47
C ASP A 776 14.02 2.41 3.34
N VAL A 777 13.06 3.32 3.48
CA VAL A 777 11.88 3.14 4.34
C VAL A 777 10.78 2.40 3.60
N TYR A 778 10.49 2.79 2.36
CA TYR A 778 9.45 2.18 1.55
C TYR A 778 9.82 2.27 0.07
N MET A 779 9.97 1.10 -0.56
CA MET A 779 10.10 1.01 -2.01
C MET A 779 9.07 -0.02 -2.51
N ALA A 780 8.19 0.40 -3.41
CA ALA A 780 7.24 -0.51 -4.06
C ALA A 780 7.71 -0.78 -5.50
N ARG A 781 7.89 -2.06 -5.83
CA ARG A 781 8.13 -2.53 -7.20
C ARG A 781 6.93 -3.32 -7.65
N ALA A 782 6.49 -3.09 -8.88
CA ALA A 782 5.38 -3.83 -9.43
C ALA A 782 5.81 -4.56 -10.70
N SER A 783 5.42 -5.83 -10.81
CA SER A 783 5.67 -6.65 -11.98
C SER A 783 4.34 -7.12 -12.60
N LEU A 784 4.29 -7.09 -13.92
CA LEU A 784 3.17 -7.61 -14.72
C LEU A 784 3.37 -9.11 -14.88
N LEU A 785 2.35 -9.90 -14.57
CA LEU A 785 2.39 -11.36 -14.71
C LEU A 785 1.84 -11.80 -16.07
N TRP A 786 2.18 -13.03 -16.45
CA TRP A 786 1.84 -13.62 -17.75
C TRP A 786 0.36 -13.53 -18.17
N PRO A 787 -0.67 -13.61 -17.28
CA PRO A 787 -2.07 -13.54 -17.72
C PRO A 787 -2.44 -12.21 -18.38
N LEU A 788 -1.79 -11.11 -17.96
CA LEU A 788 -2.04 -9.80 -18.55
C LEU A 788 -1.49 -9.70 -19.98
N PHE A 789 -0.39 -10.40 -20.30
CA PHE A 789 0.12 -10.47 -21.67
C PHE A 789 -0.85 -11.23 -22.59
N PHE A 790 -1.50 -12.29 -22.09
CA PHE A 790 -2.59 -12.93 -22.84
C PHE A 790 -3.77 -12.00 -23.06
N LEU A 791 -4.16 -11.22 -22.06
CA LEU A 791 -5.21 -10.20 -22.21
C LEU A 791 -4.82 -9.15 -23.27
N ALA A 792 -3.55 -8.74 -23.31
CA ALA A 792 -3.02 -7.84 -24.33
C ALA A 792 -3.14 -8.44 -25.74
N VAL A 793 -2.76 -9.72 -25.93
CA VAL A 793 -2.93 -10.43 -27.19
C VAL A 793 -4.41 -10.53 -27.58
N CYS A 794 -5.29 -10.84 -26.63
CA CYS A 794 -6.74 -10.86 -26.86
C CYS A 794 -7.25 -9.49 -27.34
N SER A 795 -6.77 -8.41 -26.72
CA SER A 795 -7.14 -7.05 -27.07
C SER A 795 -6.65 -6.65 -28.48
N ALA A 796 -5.45 -7.11 -28.87
CA ALA A 796 -4.91 -6.90 -30.21
C ALA A 796 -5.74 -7.64 -31.29
N LEU A 797 -6.20 -8.87 -30.99
CA LEU A 797 -7.12 -9.61 -31.86
C LEU A 797 -8.45 -8.88 -32.04
N VAL A 798 -9.03 -8.35 -30.96
CA VAL A 798 -10.26 -7.53 -31.03
C VAL A 798 -10.05 -6.31 -31.92
N TRP A 799 -8.93 -5.59 -31.77
CA TRP A 799 -8.57 -4.46 -32.63
C TRP A 799 -8.35 -4.84 -34.08
N ALA A 800 -7.74 -6.00 -34.37
CA ALA A 800 -7.59 -6.50 -35.73
C ALA A 800 -8.96 -6.70 -36.40
N HIS A 801 -9.94 -7.24 -35.67
CA HIS A 801 -11.32 -7.37 -36.16
C HIS A 801 -12.00 -6.02 -36.39
N ILE A 802 -11.87 -5.08 -35.45
CA ILE A 802 -12.40 -3.71 -35.60
C ILE A 802 -11.77 -3.02 -36.83
N GLY A 803 -10.45 -3.14 -37.00
CA GLY A 803 -9.72 -2.57 -38.14
C GLY A 803 -10.15 -3.17 -39.48
N LEU A 804 -10.41 -4.48 -39.53
CA LEU A 804 -10.96 -5.14 -40.71
C LEU A 804 -12.37 -4.65 -41.04
N GLU A 805 -13.22 -4.41 -40.04
CA GLU A 805 -14.55 -3.82 -40.22
C GLU A 805 -14.48 -2.39 -40.76
N LEU A 806 -13.66 -1.53 -40.13
CA LEU A 806 -13.43 -0.17 -40.59
C LEU A 806 -12.91 -0.14 -42.03
N ARG A 807 -11.93 -1.00 -42.36
CA ARG A 807 -11.37 -1.09 -43.72
C ARG A 807 -12.44 -1.49 -44.73
N ARG A 808 -13.31 -2.46 -44.42
CA ARG A 808 -14.43 -2.85 -45.29
C ARG A 808 -15.39 -1.68 -45.49
N GLY A 809 -15.73 -0.95 -44.43
CA GLY A 809 -16.56 0.25 -44.50
C GLY A 809 -15.99 1.33 -45.42
N PHE A 810 -14.68 1.62 -45.30
CA PHE A 810 -14.00 2.59 -46.16
C PHE A 810 -13.91 2.16 -47.63
N VAL A 811 -13.61 0.88 -47.89
CA VAL A 811 -13.50 0.35 -49.25
C VAL A 811 -14.85 0.35 -49.98
N SER A 812 -15.92 -0.09 -49.31
CA SER A 812 -17.26 -0.05 -49.88
C SER A 812 -17.70 1.37 -50.24
N ARG A 813 -17.32 2.36 -49.42
CA ARG A 813 -17.64 3.77 -49.69
C ARG A 813 -16.85 4.35 -50.85
N LYS A 814 -15.55 4.03 -50.98
CA LYS A 814 -14.74 4.49 -52.12
C LYS A 814 -15.30 4.00 -53.45
N ARG A 815 -15.79 2.76 -53.52
CA ARG A 815 -16.42 2.22 -54.75
C ARG A 815 -17.69 2.98 -55.13
N LEU A 816 -18.50 3.40 -54.16
CA LEU A 816 -19.72 4.18 -54.41
C LEU A 816 -19.43 5.60 -54.93
N VAL A 817 -18.30 6.22 -54.52
CA VAL A 817 -17.93 7.57 -54.95
C VAL A 817 -17.17 7.57 -56.29
N SER A 818 -16.59 6.45 -56.68
CA SER A 818 -15.84 6.30 -57.95
C SER A 818 -16.65 5.74 -59.12
N LEU A 819 -17.95 5.50 -58.94
CA LEU A 819 -18.85 5.19 -60.04
C LEU A 819 -19.33 6.53 -60.63
N PRO A 820 -18.98 6.84 -61.89
CA PRO A 820 -19.32 8.10 -62.55
C PRO A 820 -20.83 8.29 -62.74
#